data_AF-A0A6S6YYA1-F1
#
_entry.id   AF-A0A6S6YYA1-F1
#
_cell.length_a   1.000
_cell.length_b   1.000
_cell.length_c   1.000
_cell.angle_alpha   90.00
_cell.angle_beta   90.00
_cell.angle_gamma   90.00
#
_symmetry.space_group_name_H-M   'P 1'
#
loop_
_entity.id
_entity.type
_entity.pdbx_description
1 polymer ?
#
loop_
_entity_poly.entity_id
_entity_poly.type
_entity_poly.pdbx_seq_one_letter_code
_entity_poly.pdbx_strand_id
1 'polypeptide(L)'
;MIRATGLTLRRGTKVLLDGAEFVVHPGERVGIVGKNGAGKSSLFALLTGALDLDAGTVNLPVGWRIASVKQELDADDRPAREFVIDGDTHLRELQARRATLTDEQGTQIAEVEAALVEAGAWSAASRAEQLLAGLGFKPNEWMMPVESFSGGWRMRLALASALMAPSELLLLDEPTNHLDLDAMLWLEKWLGAYPGTVMLISHDTEFLDAVAKSILHFDHAKLVRYRGGYGDFLTQRAERLRQTNIAYERQTRESARLQGFIDRFKAKASKAKQAQSRVKALARMQVLAPLHAEAGIDIRIPSPDQVPDPLLTLEHLSAGYTDAEGNAVPILRDVTLMVRAGSRVGVLGANGAGKSTLIKTLAEEIPVQAGERRASRGLAIGYFHQHQLDMLDVDSTPIAHLARLAPETREQELRNYLGGFGFSGDTVTSKVGPMSGGEKARLALSLIVWQKPNLLLLDEPSNHLDVETREALATALADFGGSMLLVSHDRHLLRTTVDSFWIVADGAVREFDGDLEDYRDWLAARNAGERAEAARENAEGSEPVVDRKAQRRAEAEQRQRVSALRKPLEAKLAKVETEMDKLRTKLHALDSVIADPDLYSDARRAERQKVMAEHGEHGKRIDELEEQWLEIQGSLEEIDQSEA
;
A
#
# COMPACT_ATOMS: atom_id res chain seq x y z
N MET A 1 18.09 -23.47 -0.74
CA MET A 1 18.18 -22.14 -1.37
C MET A 1 17.78 -22.27 -2.82
N ILE A 2 17.09 -21.28 -3.35
CA ILE A 2 16.78 -21.15 -4.78
C ILE A 2 17.96 -20.46 -5.45
N ARG A 3 18.42 -20.97 -6.59
CA ARG A 3 19.51 -20.36 -7.36
C ARG A 3 19.17 -20.35 -8.84
N ALA A 4 19.16 -19.16 -9.43
CA ALA A 4 19.05 -18.95 -10.87
C ALA A 4 20.39 -18.47 -11.43
N THR A 5 20.84 -19.07 -12.53
CA THR A 5 22.08 -18.69 -13.22
C THR A 5 21.84 -18.60 -14.72
N GLY A 6 22.22 -17.46 -15.32
CA GLY A 6 22.04 -17.20 -16.75
C GLY A 6 20.59 -17.29 -17.23
N LEU A 7 19.62 -16.98 -16.37
CA LEU A 7 18.19 -17.12 -16.64
C LEU A 7 17.72 -16.20 -17.77
N THR A 8 17.21 -16.78 -18.85
CA THR A 8 16.54 -16.05 -19.93
C THR A 8 15.09 -16.52 -20.00
N LEU A 9 14.16 -15.55 -20.02
CA LEU A 9 12.72 -15.78 -20.05
C LEU A 9 12.09 -14.90 -21.13
N ARG A 10 11.29 -15.50 -22.00
CA ARG A 10 10.59 -14.84 -23.10
C ARG A 10 9.09 -15.13 -23.02
N ARG A 11 8.28 -14.17 -23.46
CA ARG A 11 6.84 -14.35 -23.68
C ARG A 11 6.53 -13.91 -25.11
N GLY A 12 6.27 -14.89 -25.98
CA GLY A 12 6.16 -14.65 -27.41
C GLY A 12 7.46 -14.06 -27.97
N THR A 13 7.39 -12.86 -28.55
CA THR A 13 8.56 -12.15 -29.10
C THR A 13 9.26 -11.24 -28.08
N LYS A 14 8.66 -10.99 -26.91
CA LYS A 14 9.20 -10.08 -25.90
C LYS A 14 10.17 -10.82 -24.97
N VAL A 15 11.39 -10.31 -24.86
CA VAL A 15 12.37 -10.77 -23.85
C VAL A 15 12.05 -10.09 -22.53
N LEU A 16 11.75 -10.89 -21.50
CA LEU A 16 11.44 -10.40 -20.15
C LEU A 16 12.68 -10.40 -19.25
N LEU A 17 13.46 -11.47 -19.33
CA LEU A 17 14.76 -11.59 -18.66
C LEU A 17 15.79 -12.13 -19.66
N ASP A 18 17.01 -11.62 -19.56
CA ASP A 18 18.14 -12.04 -20.38
C ASP A 18 19.35 -12.27 -19.48
N GLY A 19 19.80 -13.51 -19.30
CA GLY A 19 20.98 -13.83 -18.48
C GLY A 19 20.90 -13.28 -17.05
N ALA A 20 19.75 -13.39 -16.41
CA ALA A 20 19.53 -12.94 -15.04
C ALA A 20 20.09 -13.94 -14.02
N GLU A 21 20.58 -13.45 -12.89
CA GLU A 21 21.13 -14.27 -11.82
C GLU A 21 20.60 -13.81 -10.46
N PHE A 22 20.13 -14.75 -9.65
CA PHE A 22 19.70 -14.45 -8.29
C PHE A 22 19.80 -15.68 -7.39
N VAL A 23 19.86 -15.41 -6.09
CA VAL A 23 19.84 -16.43 -5.03
C VAL A 23 18.80 -16.01 -4.01
N VAL A 24 18.00 -16.96 -3.52
CA VAL A 24 17.10 -16.77 -2.37
C VAL A 24 17.39 -17.85 -1.34
N HIS A 25 17.69 -17.44 -0.11
CA HIS A 25 17.99 -18.35 0.99
C HIS A 25 16.70 -18.81 1.71
N PRO A 26 16.71 -19.99 2.34
CA PRO A 26 15.56 -20.46 3.13
C PRO A 26 15.19 -19.47 4.24
N GLY A 27 13.90 -19.18 4.41
CA GLY A 27 13.40 -18.24 5.43
C GLY A 27 13.57 -16.76 5.07
N GLU A 28 14.11 -16.45 3.89
CA GLU A 28 14.14 -15.07 3.40
C GLU A 28 12.75 -14.60 2.97
N ARG A 29 12.51 -13.30 3.16
CA ARG A 29 11.35 -12.58 2.64
C ARG A 29 11.83 -11.63 1.54
N VAL A 30 11.45 -11.93 0.31
CA VAL A 30 11.94 -11.23 -0.88
C VAL A 30 10.77 -10.52 -1.56
N GLY A 31 10.85 -9.20 -1.65
CA GLY A 31 9.93 -8.38 -2.44
C GLY A 31 10.38 -8.31 -3.89
N ILE A 32 9.47 -8.38 -4.85
CA ILE A 32 9.76 -8.30 -6.28
C ILE A 32 9.15 -7.03 -6.84
N VAL A 33 9.98 -6.16 -7.38
CA VAL A 33 9.59 -4.84 -7.86
C VAL A 33 9.96 -4.69 -9.33
N GLY A 34 9.12 -4.00 -10.09
CA GLY A 34 9.38 -3.63 -11.48
C GLY A 34 8.14 -3.16 -12.20
N LYS A 35 8.33 -2.57 -13.39
CA LYS A 35 7.24 -2.03 -14.23
C LYS A 35 6.20 -3.09 -14.60
N ASN A 36 5.02 -2.62 -14.99
CA ASN A 36 3.99 -3.49 -15.53
C ASN A 36 4.48 -4.18 -16.81
N GLY A 37 4.26 -5.49 -16.90
CA GLY A 37 4.74 -6.30 -18.03
C GLY A 37 6.27 -6.53 -18.07
N ALA A 38 6.98 -6.29 -16.96
CA ALA A 38 8.41 -6.63 -16.83
C ALA A 38 8.67 -8.14 -16.68
N GLY A 39 7.66 -8.92 -16.29
CA GLY A 39 7.75 -10.39 -16.17
C GLY A 39 7.64 -10.95 -14.75
N LYS A 40 7.22 -10.17 -13.76
CA LYS A 40 7.07 -10.57 -12.33
C LYS A 40 6.26 -11.86 -12.17
N SER A 41 5.01 -11.89 -12.64
CA SER A 41 4.15 -13.09 -12.59
C SER A 41 4.67 -14.23 -13.47
N SER A 42 5.41 -13.92 -14.55
CA SER A 42 6.05 -14.97 -15.37
C SER A 42 7.22 -15.63 -14.63
N LEU A 43 7.93 -14.92 -13.76
CA LEU A 43 8.93 -15.54 -12.87
C LEU A 43 8.27 -16.48 -11.86
N PHE A 44 7.09 -16.15 -11.32
CA PHE A 44 6.35 -17.06 -10.45
C PHE A 44 5.85 -18.30 -11.18
N ALA A 45 5.26 -18.13 -12.37
CA ALA A 45 4.85 -19.26 -13.21
C ALA A 45 6.04 -20.18 -13.56
N LEU A 46 7.25 -19.63 -13.68
CA LEU A 46 8.46 -20.41 -13.88
C LEU A 46 8.87 -21.19 -12.62
N LEU A 47 8.80 -20.56 -11.44
CA LEU A 47 9.11 -21.21 -10.17
C LEU A 47 8.11 -22.32 -9.80
N THR A 48 6.84 -22.20 -10.20
CA THR A 48 5.81 -23.22 -10.02
C THR A 48 5.83 -24.32 -11.10
N GLY A 49 6.66 -24.17 -12.14
CA GLY A 49 6.74 -25.12 -13.26
C GLY A 49 5.63 -25.01 -14.30
N ALA A 50 4.81 -23.95 -14.26
CA ALA A 50 3.81 -23.65 -15.29
C ALA A 50 4.42 -23.04 -16.57
N LEU A 51 5.68 -22.60 -16.50
CA LEU A 51 6.46 -22.09 -17.62
C LEU A 51 7.82 -22.76 -17.70
N ASP A 52 8.20 -23.13 -18.92
CA ASP A 52 9.53 -23.64 -19.22
C ASP A 52 10.58 -22.51 -19.33
N LEU A 53 11.83 -22.88 -19.06
CA LEU A 53 13.00 -22.03 -19.23
C LEU A 53 13.42 -21.97 -20.70
N ASP A 54 13.68 -20.77 -21.23
CA ASP A 54 14.26 -20.63 -22.58
C ASP A 54 15.78 -20.87 -22.57
N ALA A 55 16.49 -20.33 -21.58
CA ALA A 55 17.90 -20.59 -21.35
C ALA A 55 18.31 -20.33 -19.89
N GLY A 56 19.46 -20.88 -19.49
CA GLY A 56 19.96 -20.85 -18.12
C GLY A 56 19.44 -22.02 -17.28
N THR A 57 19.61 -21.92 -15.97
CA THR A 57 19.15 -22.93 -15.02
C THR A 57 18.54 -22.27 -13.79
N VAL A 58 17.47 -22.87 -13.27
CA VAL A 58 16.86 -22.51 -11.98
C VAL A 58 16.77 -23.78 -11.15
N ASN A 59 17.50 -23.78 -10.03
CA ASN A 59 17.54 -24.90 -9.10
C ASN A 59 16.73 -24.56 -7.86
N LEU A 60 15.68 -25.36 -7.60
CA LEU A 60 14.94 -25.36 -6.35
C LEU A 60 15.35 -26.60 -5.53
N PRO A 61 15.41 -26.51 -4.19
CA PRO A 61 15.71 -27.67 -3.37
C PRO A 61 14.68 -28.79 -3.53
N VAL A 62 15.17 -30.02 -3.69
CA VAL A 62 14.34 -31.22 -3.81
C VAL A 62 13.56 -31.40 -2.50
N GLY A 63 12.23 -31.40 -2.59
CA GLY A 63 11.33 -31.55 -1.44
C GLY A 63 10.68 -30.25 -0.94
N TRP A 64 11.00 -29.09 -1.51
CA TRP A 64 10.26 -27.86 -1.19
C TRP A 64 8.85 -27.92 -1.78
N ARG A 65 7.85 -27.81 -0.90
CA ARG A 65 6.47 -27.53 -1.24
C ARG A 65 6.32 -26.04 -1.52
N ILE A 66 5.63 -25.74 -2.60
CA ILE A 66 5.39 -24.37 -3.05
C ILE A 66 3.90 -24.10 -2.92
N ALA A 67 3.54 -23.07 -2.15
CA ALA A 67 2.19 -22.54 -2.12
C ALA A 67 2.12 -21.26 -2.95
N SER A 68 1.05 -21.09 -3.72
CA SER A 68 0.80 -19.90 -4.53
C SER A 68 -0.68 -19.60 -4.61
N VAL A 69 -1.04 -18.32 -4.64
CA VAL A 69 -2.44 -17.90 -4.83
C VAL A 69 -2.88 -18.22 -6.26
N LYS A 70 -4.01 -18.93 -6.40
CA LYS A 70 -4.65 -19.16 -7.71
C LYS A 70 -5.37 -17.88 -8.13
N GLN A 71 -5.10 -17.38 -9.33
CA GLN A 71 -5.65 -16.10 -9.82
C GLN A 71 -7.14 -16.17 -10.18
N GLU A 72 -7.66 -17.36 -10.51
CA GLU A 72 -9.07 -17.57 -10.82
C GLU A 72 -9.61 -18.72 -9.96
N LEU A 73 -10.72 -18.45 -9.28
CA LEU A 73 -11.51 -19.47 -8.61
C LEU A 73 -12.75 -19.75 -9.44
N ASP A 74 -12.95 -21.02 -9.78
CA ASP A 74 -14.19 -21.49 -10.37
C ASP A 74 -15.35 -21.23 -9.40
N ALA A 75 -16.55 -21.01 -9.94
CA ALA A 75 -17.76 -20.97 -9.13
C ALA A 75 -17.97 -22.36 -8.50
N ASP A 76 -18.05 -22.39 -7.19
CA ASP A 76 -17.98 -23.61 -6.40
C ASP A 76 -19.00 -23.57 -5.25
N ASP A 77 -19.74 -24.66 -5.07
CA ASP A 77 -20.77 -24.79 -4.03
C ASP A 77 -20.20 -25.08 -2.64
N ARG A 78 -18.91 -25.42 -2.57
CA ARG A 78 -18.25 -25.83 -1.34
C ARG A 78 -18.31 -24.73 -0.28
N PRO A 79 -18.45 -25.08 1.01
CA PRO A 79 -18.32 -24.11 2.10
C PRO A 79 -16.95 -23.45 2.12
N ALA A 80 -16.89 -22.14 2.38
CA ALA A 80 -15.65 -21.37 2.45
C ALA A 80 -14.57 -22.00 3.35
N ARG A 81 -14.95 -22.52 4.53
CA ARG A 81 -14.01 -23.19 5.44
C ARG A 81 -13.39 -24.44 4.81
N GLU A 82 -14.21 -25.28 4.17
CA GLU A 82 -13.72 -26.50 3.52
C GLU A 82 -12.81 -26.16 2.34
N PHE A 83 -13.15 -25.13 1.56
CA PHE A 83 -12.33 -24.61 0.48
C PHE A 83 -10.94 -24.13 0.96
N VAL A 84 -10.87 -23.47 2.12
CA VAL A 84 -9.60 -23.07 2.72
C VAL A 84 -8.78 -24.29 3.14
N ILE A 85 -9.41 -25.29 3.78
CA ILE A 85 -8.74 -26.55 4.16
C ILE A 85 -8.23 -27.30 2.92
N ASP A 86 -8.95 -27.23 1.79
CA ASP A 86 -8.55 -27.85 0.52
C ASP A 86 -7.23 -27.31 -0.05
N GLY A 87 -6.77 -26.14 0.42
CA GLY A 87 -5.43 -25.63 0.13
C GLY A 87 -4.32 -26.54 0.64
N ASP A 88 -4.55 -27.25 1.74
CA ASP A 88 -3.66 -28.30 2.25
C ASP A 88 -3.98 -29.63 1.54
N THR A 89 -3.47 -29.77 0.32
CA THR A 89 -3.70 -30.97 -0.51
C THR A 89 -3.16 -32.23 0.16
N HIS A 90 -2.05 -32.12 0.90
CA HIS A 90 -1.47 -33.25 1.62
C HIS A 90 -2.41 -33.76 2.72
N LEU A 91 -2.99 -32.85 3.49
CA LEU A 91 -4.01 -33.20 4.48
C LEU A 91 -5.23 -33.88 3.83
N ARG A 92 -5.72 -33.36 2.70
CA ARG A 92 -6.85 -33.96 1.97
C ARG A 92 -6.53 -35.33 1.40
N GLU A 93 -5.33 -35.54 0.86
CA GLU A 93 -4.87 -36.85 0.40
C GLU A 93 -4.84 -37.87 1.54
N LEU A 94 -4.35 -37.48 2.72
CA LEU A 94 -4.35 -38.35 3.90
C LEU A 94 -5.78 -38.66 4.38
N GLN A 95 -6.68 -37.68 4.41
CA GLN A 95 -8.09 -37.88 4.76
C GLN A 95 -8.79 -38.82 3.77
N ALA A 96 -8.58 -38.62 2.47
CA ALA A 96 -9.13 -39.49 1.43
C ALA A 96 -8.58 -40.91 1.53
N ARG A 97 -7.25 -41.05 1.72
CA ARG A 97 -6.62 -42.36 1.91
C ARG A 97 -7.20 -43.07 3.12
N ARG A 98 -7.37 -42.38 4.25
CA ARG A 98 -8.03 -42.95 5.43
C ARG A 98 -9.45 -43.44 5.12
N ALA A 99 -10.25 -42.64 4.41
CA ALA A 99 -11.63 -43.00 4.08
C ALA A 99 -11.74 -44.26 3.20
N THR A 100 -10.69 -44.60 2.45
CA THR A 100 -10.66 -45.82 1.61
C THR A 100 -10.20 -47.09 2.33
N LEU A 101 -9.62 -46.98 3.53
CA LEU A 101 -9.10 -48.12 4.29
C LEU A 101 -10.23 -48.81 5.06
N THR A 102 -10.18 -50.14 5.10
CA THR A 102 -11.10 -50.97 5.90
C THR A 102 -10.45 -51.41 7.21
N ASP A 103 -11.26 -51.79 8.20
CA ASP A 103 -10.80 -52.20 9.54
C ASP A 103 -9.80 -53.38 9.54
N GLU A 104 -9.75 -54.15 8.45
CA GLU A 104 -8.79 -55.24 8.26
C GLU A 104 -7.35 -54.75 7.98
N GLN A 105 -7.18 -53.47 7.65
CA GLN A 105 -5.90 -52.85 7.27
C GLN A 105 -5.26 -52.06 8.42
N GLY A 106 -5.30 -52.61 9.65
CA GLY A 106 -4.93 -51.91 10.89
C GLY A 106 -3.55 -51.21 10.87
N THR A 107 -2.52 -51.80 10.26
CA THR A 107 -1.18 -51.18 10.15
C THR A 107 -1.21 -49.92 9.27
N GLN A 108 -1.90 -49.97 8.13
CA GLN A 108 -2.00 -48.82 7.23
C GLN A 108 -2.86 -47.71 7.85
N ILE A 109 -3.89 -48.08 8.61
CA ILE A 109 -4.69 -47.12 9.39
C ILE A 109 -3.79 -46.40 10.40
N ALA A 110 -2.97 -47.14 11.16
CA ALA A 110 -2.07 -46.54 12.14
C ALA A 110 -1.03 -45.58 11.51
N GLU A 111 -0.48 -45.94 10.34
CA GLU A 111 0.43 -45.06 9.59
C GLU A 111 -0.26 -43.77 9.13
N VAL A 112 -1.47 -43.88 8.57
CA VAL A 112 -2.23 -42.70 8.10
C VAL A 112 -2.71 -41.84 9.27
N GLU A 113 -3.12 -42.43 10.39
CA GLU A 113 -3.46 -41.69 11.62
C GLU A 113 -2.27 -40.86 12.14
N ALA A 114 -1.09 -41.47 12.21
CA ALA A 114 0.12 -40.77 12.64
C ALA A 114 0.42 -39.58 11.71
N ALA A 115 0.32 -39.80 10.40
CA ALA A 115 0.50 -38.74 9.41
C ALA A 115 -0.57 -37.63 9.50
N LEU A 116 -1.84 -37.98 9.78
CA LEU A 116 -2.91 -37.00 9.99
C LEU A 116 -2.68 -36.13 11.23
N VAL A 117 -2.16 -36.73 12.31
CA VAL A 117 -1.78 -35.99 13.52
C VAL A 117 -0.63 -35.02 13.21
N GLU A 118 0.39 -35.48 12.49
CA GLU A 118 1.52 -34.64 12.06
C GLU A 118 1.08 -33.49 11.14
N ALA A 119 0.15 -33.76 10.21
CA ALA A 119 -0.45 -32.76 9.33
C ALA A 119 -1.42 -31.80 10.06
N GLY A 120 -1.67 -32.00 11.36
CA GLY A 120 -2.55 -31.15 12.16
C GLY A 120 -4.01 -31.24 11.73
N ALA A 121 -4.51 -32.44 11.44
CA ALA A 121 -5.88 -32.67 11.02
C ALA A 121 -6.93 -32.16 12.03
N TRP A 122 -6.68 -32.36 13.32
CA TRP A 122 -7.59 -31.96 14.41
C TRP A 122 -7.73 -30.43 14.55
N SER A 123 -6.67 -29.67 14.23
CA SER A 123 -6.69 -28.21 14.30
C SER A 123 -7.07 -27.55 12.98
N ALA A 124 -7.25 -28.32 11.89
CA ALA A 124 -7.42 -27.79 10.54
C ALA A 124 -8.62 -26.84 10.42
N ALA A 125 -9.77 -27.19 11.00
CA ALA A 125 -10.94 -26.33 11.01
C ALA A 125 -10.68 -25.00 11.73
N SER A 126 -10.12 -25.04 12.93
CA SER A 126 -9.80 -23.83 13.70
C SER A 126 -8.75 -22.97 13.01
N ARG A 127 -7.73 -23.58 12.37
CA ARG A 127 -6.74 -22.85 11.56
C ARG A 127 -7.40 -22.15 10.37
N ALA A 128 -8.26 -22.84 9.64
CA ALA A 128 -9.00 -22.25 8.51
C ALA A 128 -9.89 -21.09 8.97
N GLU A 129 -10.60 -21.25 10.09
CA GLU A 129 -11.46 -20.20 10.67
C GLU A 129 -10.64 -18.98 11.15
N GLN A 130 -9.43 -19.19 11.69
CA GLN A 130 -8.52 -18.09 12.03
C GLN A 130 -8.01 -17.34 10.79
N LEU A 131 -7.69 -18.04 9.71
CA LEU A 131 -7.28 -17.42 8.43
C LEU A 131 -8.45 -16.62 7.83
N LEU A 132 -9.66 -17.18 7.85
CA LEU A 132 -10.88 -16.51 7.39
C LEU A 132 -11.16 -15.25 8.22
N ALA A 133 -11.15 -15.36 9.55
CA ALA A 133 -11.36 -14.22 10.44
C ALA A 133 -10.30 -13.12 10.22
N GLY A 134 -9.04 -13.50 10.04
CA GLY A 134 -7.93 -12.58 9.78
C GLY A 134 -8.06 -11.81 8.46
N LEU A 135 -8.69 -12.42 7.46
CA LEU A 135 -8.96 -11.81 6.15
C LEU A 135 -10.34 -11.10 6.08
N GLY A 136 -11.03 -10.99 7.21
CA GLY A 136 -12.26 -10.21 7.37
C GLY A 136 -13.57 -10.98 7.20
N PHE A 137 -13.55 -12.32 7.09
CA PHE A 137 -14.78 -13.12 7.00
C PHE A 137 -15.44 -13.30 8.37
N LYS A 138 -16.74 -13.04 8.42
CA LYS A 138 -17.56 -13.19 9.63
C LYS A 138 -17.88 -14.68 9.89
N PRO A 139 -18.13 -15.07 11.16
CA PRO A 139 -18.42 -16.47 11.51
C PRO A 139 -19.58 -17.11 10.75
N ASN A 140 -20.61 -16.33 10.41
CA ASN A 140 -21.76 -16.81 9.62
C ASN A 140 -21.42 -17.02 8.13
N GLU A 141 -20.32 -16.46 7.64
CA GLU A 141 -19.87 -16.58 6.25
C GLU A 141 -18.99 -17.82 6.03
N TRP A 142 -18.40 -18.40 7.08
CA TRP A 142 -17.47 -19.53 6.96
C TRP A 142 -18.09 -20.78 6.33
N MET A 143 -19.41 -20.94 6.45
CA MET A 143 -20.16 -22.06 5.88
C MET A 143 -20.93 -21.70 4.61
N MET A 144 -20.83 -20.45 4.13
CA MET A 144 -21.47 -20.06 2.87
C MET A 144 -20.73 -20.65 1.66
N PRO A 145 -21.44 -20.96 0.56
CA PRO A 145 -20.83 -21.43 -0.69
C PRO A 145 -19.84 -20.40 -1.27
N VAL A 146 -18.71 -20.86 -1.82
CA VAL A 146 -17.70 -19.98 -2.45
C VAL A 146 -18.29 -19.11 -3.58
N GLU A 147 -19.22 -19.65 -4.36
CA GLU A 147 -19.90 -18.91 -5.44
C GLU A 147 -20.76 -17.72 -4.97
N SER A 148 -21.20 -17.72 -3.71
CA SER A 148 -22.00 -16.62 -3.14
C SER A 148 -21.18 -15.35 -2.89
N PHE A 149 -19.85 -15.48 -2.85
CA PHE A 149 -18.94 -14.37 -2.62
C PHE A 149 -18.64 -13.58 -3.89
N SER A 150 -18.51 -12.25 -3.75
CA SER A 150 -18.05 -11.41 -4.87
C SER A 150 -16.61 -11.74 -5.28
N GLY A 151 -16.17 -11.30 -6.46
CA GLY A 151 -14.83 -11.64 -6.98
C GLY A 151 -13.69 -11.26 -6.04
N GLY A 152 -13.77 -10.11 -5.36
CA GLY A 152 -12.78 -9.69 -4.37
C GLY A 152 -12.73 -10.60 -3.14
N TRP A 153 -13.89 -11.00 -2.61
CA TRP A 153 -13.97 -11.95 -1.50
C TRP A 153 -13.48 -13.35 -1.91
N ARG A 154 -13.77 -13.80 -3.14
CA ARG A 154 -13.21 -15.04 -3.70
C ARG A 154 -11.68 -14.98 -3.77
N MET A 155 -11.09 -13.84 -4.15
CA MET A 155 -9.63 -13.69 -4.11
C MET A 155 -9.08 -13.80 -2.68
N ARG A 156 -9.78 -13.27 -1.67
CA ARG A 156 -9.40 -13.46 -0.25
C ARG A 156 -9.48 -14.93 0.17
N LEU A 157 -10.47 -15.68 -0.30
CA LEU A 157 -10.53 -17.14 -0.09
C LEU A 157 -9.36 -17.87 -0.75
N ALA A 158 -8.97 -17.48 -1.97
CA ALA A 158 -7.82 -18.04 -2.66
C ALA A 158 -6.52 -17.80 -1.88
N LEU A 159 -6.38 -16.59 -1.32
CA LEU A 159 -5.28 -16.25 -0.43
C LEU A 159 -5.32 -17.11 0.84
N ALA A 160 -6.45 -17.19 1.54
CA ALA A 160 -6.62 -18.03 2.73
C ALA A 160 -6.23 -19.49 2.47
N SER A 161 -6.69 -20.05 1.36
CA SER A 161 -6.37 -21.41 0.90
C SER A 161 -4.86 -21.58 0.66
N ALA A 162 -4.21 -20.62 0.01
CA ALA A 162 -2.76 -20.64 -0.18
C ALA A 162 -1.98 -20.53 1.15
N LEU A 163 -2.46 -19.74 2.12
CA LEU A 163 -1.85 -19.60 3.45
C LEU A 163 -2.05 -20.86 4.33
N MET A 164 -3.13 -21.62 4.07
CA MET A 164 -3.41 -22.89 4.76
C MET A 164 -2.44 -24.00 4.33
N ALA A 165 -1.95 -23.94 3.09
CA ALA A 165 -1.05 -24.93 2.53
C ALA A 165 0.32 -24.89 3.24
N PRO A 166 0.80 -26.00 3.84
CA PRO A 166 2.14 -26.05 4.40
C PRO A 166 3.17 -25.99 3.28
N SER A 167 4.00 -24.94 3.27
CA SER A 167 5.02 -24.73 2.23
C SER A 167 6.36 -24.24 2.78
N GLU A 168 7.44 -24.59 2.09
CA GLU A 168 8.77 -24.04 2.33
C GLU A 168 9.03 -22.77 1.50
N LEU A 169 8.22 -22.58 0.43
CA LEU A 169 8.19 -21.39 -0.42
C LEU A 169 6.74 -20.94 -0.63
N LEU A 170 6.42 -19.74 -0.15
CA LEU A 170 5.15 -19.07 -0.38
C LEU A 170 5.32 -17.97 -1.46
N LEU A 171 4.55 -18.07 -2.53
CA LEU A 171 4.53 -17.13 -3.65
C LEU A 171 3.23 -16.32 -3.64
N LEU A 172 3.33 -15.01 -3.42
CA LEU A 172 2.17 -14.11 -3.34
C LEU A 172 2.23 -13.06 -4.45
N ASP A 173 1.33 -13.15 -5.43
CA ASP A 173 1.25 -12.18 -6.53
C ASP A 173 0.13 -11.17 -6.25
N GLU A 174 0.52 -9.94 -5.90
CA GLU A 174 -0.36 -8.84 -5.48
C GLU A 174 -1.38 -9.22 -4.38
N PRO A 175 -0.92 -9.75 -3.23
CA PRO A 175 -1.83 -10.23 -2.18
C PRO A 175 -2.62 -9.12 -1.49
N THR A 176 -2.16 -7.87 -1.60
CA THR A 176 -2.82 -6.68 -1.04
C THR A 176 -4.04 -6.24 -1.84
N ASN A 177 -4.17 -6.70 -3.09
CA ASN A 177 -5.31 -6.34 -3.92
C ASN A 177 -6.62 -6.82 -3.28
N HIS A 178 -7.61 -5.94 -3.21
CA HIS A 178 -8.92 -6.21 -2.61
C HIS A 178 -8.90 -6.51 -1.10
N LEU A 179 -7.76 -6.35 -0.41
CA LEU A 179 -7.70 -6.34 1.04
C LEU A 179 -8.02 -4.93 1.55
N ASP A 180 -8.79 -4.88 2.63
CA ASP A 180 -8.95 -3.65 3.40
C ASP A 180 -7.74 -3.46 4.32
N LEU A 181 -7.66 -2.30 4.97
CA LEU A 181 -6.56 -2.00 5.86
C LEU A 181 -6.39 -3.06 6.97
N ASP A 182 -7.51 -3.53 7.53
CA ASP A 182 -7.55 -4.52 8.60
C ASP A 182 -6.92 -5.85 8.16
N ALA A 183 -7.37 -6.39 7.02
CA ALA A 183 -6.85 -7.64 6.48
C ALA A 183 -5.39 -7.51 6.03
N MET A 184 -4.98 -6.33 5.51
CA MET A 184 -3.59 -6.07 5.16
C MET A 184 -2.68 -6.08 6.39
N LEU A 185 -3.03 -5.37 7.46
CA LEU A 185 -2.27 -5.32 8.70
C LEU A 185 -2.17 -6.70 9.38
N TRP A 186 -3.25 -7.48 9.31
CA TRP A 186 -3.22 -8.87 9.77
C TRP A 186 -2.26 -9.72 8.93
N LEU A 187 -2.31 -9.59 7.60
CA LEU A 187 -1.45 -10.34 6.69
C LEU A 187 0.03 -9.99 6.88
N GLU A 188 0.36 -8.72 7.13
CA GLU A 188 1.72 -8.29 7.47
C GLU A 188 2.26 -9.01 8.70
N LYS A 189 1.47 -9.04 9.77
CA LYS A 189 1.83 -9.73 11.02
C LYS A 189 1.99 -11.23 10.79
N TRP A 190 1.07 -11.84 10.02
CA TRP A 190 1.12 -13.25 9.69
C TRP A 190 2.37 -13.61 8.88
N LEU A 191 2.69 -12.86 7.83
CA LEU A 191 3.87 -13.06 6.99
C LEU A 191 5.17 -12.75 7.74
N GLY A 192 5.12 -11.82 8.71
CA GLY A 192 6.23 -11.52 9.59
C GLY A 192 6.65 -12.72 10.46
N ALA A 193 5.67 -13.51 10.90
CA ALA A 193 5.84 -14.71 11.72
C ALA A 193 5.99 -16.02 10.91
N TYR A 194 5.81 -15.96 9.59
CA TYR A 194 5.88 -17.14 8.73
C TYR A 194 7.30 -17.75 8.71
N PRO A 195 7.45 -19.06 9.00
CA PRO A 195 8.76 -19.69 9.14
C PRO A 195 9.42 -20.02 7.79
N GLY A 196 8.64 -20.12 6.71
CA GLY A 196 9.12 -20.47 5.38
C GLY A 196 9.72 -19.28 4.62
N THR A 197 10.13 -19.54 3.38
CA THR A 197 10.58 -18.50 2.46
C THR A 197 9.37 -17.82 1.84
N VAL A 198 9.36 -16.49 1.76
CA VAL A 198 8.28 -15.74 1.10
C VAL A 198 8.87 -14.98 -0.07
N MET A 199 8.29 -15.14 -1.25
CA MET A 199 8.52 -14.24 -2.38
C MET A 199 7.19 -13.56 -2.69
N LEU A 200 7.18 -12.23 -2.65
CA LEU A 200 5.95 -11.45 -2.83
C LEU A 200 6.14 -10.38 -3.91
N ILE A 201 5.15 -10.28 -4.78
CA ILE A 201 5.00 -9.18 -5.73
C ILE A 201 3.90 -8.30 -5.13
N SER A 202 4.17 -7.02 -4.94
CA SER A 202 3.16 -6.06 -4.50
C SER A 202 3.49 -4.69 -5.04
N HIS A 203 2.46 -3.93 -5.34
CA HIS A 203 2.57 -2.51 -5.63
C HIS A 203 2.42 -1.61 -4.39
N ASP A 204 2.04 -2.18 -3.23
CA ASP A 204 2.01 -1.46 -1.94
C ASP A 204 3.43 -1.39 -1.36
N THR A 205 3.97 -0.17 -1.34
CA THR A 205 5.35 0.11 -0.91
C THR A 205 5.53 -0.07 0.59
N GLU A 206 4.51 0.22 1.39
CA GLU A 206 4.56 0.07 2.85
C GLU A 206 4.46 -1.40 3.25
N PHE A 207 3.59 -2.15 2.58
CA PHE A 207 3.51 -3.61 2.77
C PHE A 207 4.83 -4.28 2.39
N LEU A 208 5.44 -3.88 1.26
CA LEU A 208 6.77 -4.34 0.86
C LEU A 208 7.82 -4.01 1.92
N ASP A 209 7.82 -2.79 2.46
CA ASP A 209 8.79 -2.37 3.47
C ASP A 209 8.62 -3.11 4.80
N ALA A 210 7.38 -3.38 5.20
CA ALA A 210 7.05 -4.11 6.43
C ALA A 210 7.41 -5.60 6.35
N VAL A 211 7.22 -6.24 5.19
CA VAL A 211 7.39 -7.70 5.04
C VAL A 211 8.75 -8.08 4.46
N ALA A 212 9.21 -7.40 3.41
CA ALA A 212 10.40 -7.80 2.67
C ALA A 212 11.70 -7.39 3.40
N LYS A 213 12.69 -8.28 3.36
CA LYS A 213 14.05 -8.03 3.89
C LYS A 213 15.10 -7.90 2.78
N SER A 214 14.70 -8.15 1.55
CA SER A 214 15.48 -7.89 0.35
C SER A 214 14.54 -7.67 -0.83
N ILE A 215 14.96 -6.84 -1.77
CA ILE A 215 14.20 -6.52 -2.98
C ILE A 215 14.91 -7.07 -4.21
N LEU A 216 14.16 -7.78 -5.06
CA LEU A 216 14.59 -8.24 -6.37
C LEU A 216 13.94 -7.35 -7.43
N HIS A 217 14.72 -6.45 -8.01
CA HIS A 217 14.26 -5.44 -8.94
C HIS A 217 14.44 -5.90 -10.39
N PHE A 218 13.36 -5.89 -11.16
CA PHE A 218 13.38 -6.06 -12.61
C PHE A 218 13.79 -4.74 -13.27
N ASP A 219 14.97 -4.72 -13.90
CA ASP A 219 15.53 -3.53 -14.54
C ASP A 219 16.16 -3.91 -15.89
N HIS A 220 15.68 -3.32 -16.98
CA HIS A 220 16.18 -3.57 -18.35
C HIS A 220 16.43 -5.06 -18.68
N ALA A 221 15.43 -5.92 -18.43
CA ALA A 221 15.52 -7.38 -18.62
C ALA A 221 16.60 -8.09 -17.78
N LYS A 222 17.07 -7.46 -16.71
CA LYS A 222 17.94 -8.05 -15.69
C LYS A 222 17.23 -8.08 -14.34
N LEU A 223 17.74 -8.92 -13.45
CA LEU A 223 17.36 -8.92 -12.03
C LEU A 223 18.51 -8.38 -11.20
N VAL A 224 18.20 -7.39 -10.36
CA VAL A 224 19.14 -6.78 -9.44
C VAL A 224 18.62 -6.96 -8.03
N ARG A 225 19.43 -7.57 -7.17
CA ARG A 225 19.11 -7.75 -5.76
C ARG A 225 19.62 -6.58 -4.91
N TYR A 226 18.76 -6.10 -4.02
CA TYR A 226 19.05 -5.09 -3.02
C TYR A 226 18.79 -5.66 -1.62
N ARG A 227 19.57 -5.21 -0.64
CA ARG A 227 19.42 -5.62 0.77
C ARG A 227 18.53 -4.61 1.49
N GLY A 228 17.65 -5.08 2.39
CA GLY A 228 16.76 -4.22 3.16
C GLY A 228 15.35 -4.17 2.59
N GLY A 229 14.54 -3.29 3.17
CA GLY A 229 13.16 -3.05 2.78
C GLY A 229 13.03 -2.29 1.45
N TYR A 230 11.82 -1.82 1.15
CA TYR A 230 11.55 -1.01 -0.03
C TYR A 230 12.24 0.37 0.05
N GLY A 231 12.23 1.02 1.22
CA GLY A 231 12.90 2.31 1.41
C GLY A 231 14.43 2.24 1.21
N ASP A 232 15.04 1.16 1.71
CA ASP A 232 16.48 0.88 1.50
C ASP A 232 16.80 0.68 0.02
N PHE A 233 15.90 0.00 -0.71
CA PHE A 233 16.01 -0.21 -2.15
C PHE A 233 16.00 1.13 -2.91
N LEU A 234 15.07 2.04 -2.61
CA LEU A 234 15.01 3.35 -3.26
C LEU A 234 16.30 4.13 -3.08
N THR A 235 16.81 4.18 -1.85
CA THR A 235 18.06 4.87 -1.51
C THR A 235 19.25 4.27 -2.27
N GLN A 236 19.37 2.95 -2.28
CA GLN A 236 20.44 2.25 -3.01
C GLN A 236 20.32 2.41 -4.53
N ARG A 237 19.09 2.39 -5.08
CA ARG A 237 18.83 2.62 -6.51
C ARG A 237 19.22 4.03 -6.91
N ALA A 238 18.83 5.04 -6.13
CA ALA A 238 19.18 6.44 -6.39
C ALA A 238 20.71 6.65 -6.40
N GLU A 239 21.41 6.09 -5.42
CA GLU A 239 22.88 6.19 -5.37
C GLU A 239 23.55 5.45 -6.53
N ARG A 240 23.06 4.25 -6.90
CA ARG A 240 23.56 3.50 -8.06
C ARG A 240 23.35 4.26 -9.37
N LEU A 241 22.18 4.86 -9.57
CA LEU A 241 21.88 5.68 -10.75
C LEU A 241 22.80 6.90 -10.80
N ARG A 242 22.97 7.60 -9.67
CA ARG A 242 23.88 8.74 -9.55
C ARG A 242 25.32 8.36 -9.91
N GLN A 243 25.84 7.28 -9.35
CA GLN A 243 27.19 6.78 -9.63
C GLN A 243 27.37 6.41 -11.10
N THR A 244 26.37 5.75 -11.68
CA THR A 244 26.39 5.34 -13.10
C THR A 244 26.34 6.56 -14.02
N ASN A 245 25.52 7.57 -13.72
CA ASN A 245 25.47 8.82 -14.48
C ASN A 245 26.81 9.58 -14.42
N ILE A 246 27.42 9.69 -13.25
CA ILE A 246 28.75 10.29 -13.10
C ILE A 246 29.81 9.54 -13.91
N ALA A 247 29.78 8.19 -13.88
CA ALA A 247 30.70 7.36 -14.65
C ALA A 247 30.50 7.54 -16.17
N TYR A 248 29.24 7.54 -16.61
CA TYR A 248 28.86 7.79 -18.00
C TYR A 248 29.31 9.16 -18.49
N GLU A 249 29.07 10.22 -17.73
CA GLU A 249 29.52 11.57 -18.09
C GLU A 249 31.05 11.68 -18.18
N ARG A 250 31.78 11.04 -17.26
CA ARG A 250 33.25 11.00 -17.29
C ARG A 250 33.74 10.28 -18.54
N GLN A 251 33.14 9.14 -18.88
CA GLN A 251 33.48 8.38 -20.07
C GLN A 251 33.14 9.15 -21.35
N THR A 252 31.97 9.78 -21.41
CA THR A 252 31.54 10.57 -22.58
C THR A 252 32.48 11.76 -22.80
N ARG A 253 32.89 12.46 -21.73
CA ARG A 253 33.90 13.52 -21.79
C ARG A 253 35.26 13.01 -22.26
N GLU A 254 35.70 11.86 -21.77
CA GLU A 254 36.97 11.26 -22.17
C GLU A 254 36.95 10.82 -23.65
N SER A 255 35.89 10.14 -24.08
CA SER A 255 35.65 9.76 -25.47
C SER A 255 35.64 10.97 -26.39
N ALA A 256 34.92 12.03 -26.04
CA ALA A 256 34.90 13.29 -26.79
C ALA A 256 36.30 13.94 -26.88
N ARG A 257 37.09 13.89 -25.80
CA ARG A 257 38.47 14.39 -25.77
C ARG A 257 39.40 13.56 -26.66
N LEU A 258 39.30 12.24 -26.62
CA LEU A 258 40.07 11.33 -27.47
C LEU A 258 39.71 11.54 -28.95
N GLN A 259 38.42 11.63 -29.26
CA GLN A 259 37.90 11.89 -30.60
C GLN A 259 38.39 13.25 -31.14
N GLY A 260 38.22 14.32 -30.36
CA GLY A 260 38.70 15.65 -30.74
C GLY A 260 40.24 15.76 -30.87
N PHE A 261 41.01 14.85 -30.27
CA PHE A 261 42.45 14.74 -30.51
C PHE A 261 42.75 13.99 -31.81
N ILE A 262 42.02 12.89 -32.07
CA ILE A 262 42.13 12.14 -33.33
C ILE A 262 41.82 13.06 -34.50
N ASP A 263 40.70 13.78 -34.46
CA ASP A 263 40.25 14.66 -35.54
C ASP A 263 41.24 15.79 -35.84
N ARG A 264 41.86 16.38 -34.79
CA ARG A 264 42.86 17.44 -34.93
C ARG A 264 44.21 16.99 -35.46
N PHE A 265 44.62 15.74 -35.21
CA PHE A 265 45.98 15.28 -35.49
C PHE A 265 46.08 14.12 -36.49
N LYS A 266 44.95 13.66 -37.06
CA LYS A 266 44.88 12.60 -38.09
C LYS A 266 45.71 12.91 -39.34
N ALA A 267 45.86 14.20 -39.70
CA ALA A 267 46.55 14.62 -40.93
C ALA A 267 48.02 15.04 -40.73
N LYS A 268 48.55 15.10 -39.49
CA LYS A 268 49.95 15.51 -39.22
C LYS A 268 50.88 14.30 -39.06
N ALA A 269 51.81 14.12 -39.98
CA ALA A 269 52.76 13.00 -40.02
C ALA A 269 53.56 12.81 -38.72
N SER A 270 53.94 13.90 -38.03
CA SER A 270 54.72 13.84 -36.77
C SER A 270 53.93 13.31 -35.57
N LYS A 271 52.60 13.30 -35.60
CA LYS A 271 51.72 12.87 -34.48
C LYS A 271 50.87 11.64 -34.81
N ALA A 272 51.06 11.04 -35.98
CA ALA A 272 50.29 9.90 -36.48
C ALA A 272 50.32 8.67 -35.55
N LYS A 273 51.49 8.35 -34.97
CA LYS A 273 51.65 7.24 -34.02
C LYS A 273 50.82 7.43 -32.73
N GLN A 274 50.72 8.66 -32.23
CA GLN A 274 49.93 9.00 -31.04
C GLN A 274 48.42 9.00 -31.33
N ALA A 275 48.02 9.46 -32.52
CA ALA A 275 46.63 9.39 -32.96
C ALA A 275 46.16 7.93 -33.11
N GLN A 276 46.97 7.05 -33.72
CA GLN A 276 46.65 5.62 -33.83
C GLN A 276 46.53 4.91 -32.47
N SER A 277 47.36 5.27 -31.49
CA SER A 277 47.27 4.72 -30.13
C SER A 277 45.94 5.09 -29.45
N ARG A 278 45.45 6.32 -29.64
CA ARG A 278 44.17 6.77 -29.10
C ARG A 278 42.96 6.20 -29.84
N VAL A 279 43.07 5.94 -31.15
CA VAL A 279 42.04 5.17 -31.89
C VAL A 279 41.89 3.77 -31.29
N LYS A 280 43.00 3.09 -30.98
CA LYS A 280 42.95 1.77 -30.32
C LYS A 280 42.41 1.85 -28.89
N ALA A 281 42.71 2.92 -28.15
CA ALA A 281 42.16 3.14 -26.81
C ALA A 281 40.65 3.35 -26.86
N LEU A 282 40.16 4.20 -27.77
CA LEU A 282 38.74 4.45 -27.99
C LEU A 282 38.00 3.17 -28.41
N ALA A 283 38.58 2.36 -29.31
CA ALA A 283 37.99 1.09 -29.76
C ALA A 283 37.97 -0.02 -28.68
N ARG A 284 38.79 0.10 -27.63
CA ARG A 284 38.80 -0.84 -26.49
C ARG A 284 37.89 -0.40 -25.34
N MET A 285 37.44 0.86 -25.33
CA MET A 285 36.50 1.32 -24.32
C MET A 285 35.15 0.64 -24.56
N GLN A 286 34.67 -0.11 -23.57
CA GLN A 286 33.27 -0.57 -23.57
C GLN A 286 32.37 0.65 -23.42
N VAL A 287 31.53 0.93 -24.41
CA VAL A 287 30.57 2.02 -24.35
C VAL A 287 29.59 1.71 -23.21
N LEU A 288 29.60 2.51 -22.14
CA LEU A 288 28.51 2.48 -21.18
C LEU A 288 27.27 2.98 -21.92
N ALA A 289 26.21 2.18 -21.93
CA ALA A 289 24.92 2.67 -22.39
C ALA A 289 24.46 3.75 -21.39
N PRO A 290 23.93 4.90 -21.87
CA PRO A 290 23.20 5.78 -20.98
C PRO A 290 22.09 4.95 -20.33
N LEU A 291 22.12 4.84 -19.00
CA LEU A 291 20.89 4.61 -18.27
C LEU A 291 20.10 5.88 -18.47
N HIS A 292 19.30 5.93 -19.53
CA HIS A 292 18.29 6.97 -19.62
C HIS A 292 17.46 6.79 -18.35
N ALA A 293 17.39 7.82 -17.51
CA ALA A 293 16.20 7.98 -16.71
C ALA A 293 15.08 8.05 -17.74
N GLU A 294 14.36 6.94 -17.93
CA GLU A 294 13.14 6.97 -18.72
C GLU A 294 12.35 8.17 -18.22
N ALA A 295 11.88 9.03 -19.13
CA ALA A 295 11.13 10.22 -18.73
C ALA A 295 9.99 9.75 -17.82
N GLY A 296 10.10 10.08 -16.54
CA GLY A 296 9.13 9.68 -15.54
C GLY A 296 7.76 10.22 -15.92
N ILE A 297 6.71 9.57 -15.43
CA ILE A 297 5.37 10.11 -15.52
C ILE A 297 5.33 11.34 -14.61
N ASP A 298 5.03 12.52 -15.17
CA ASP A 298 4.88 13.79 -14.45
C ASP A 298 3.41 14.22 -14.57
N ILE A 299 2.57 13.66 -13.70
CA ILE A 299 1.12 13.93 -13.71
C ILE A 299 0.91 15.36 -13.22
N ARG A 300 0.15 16.15 -13.99
CA ARG A 300 -0.26 17.50 -13.58
C ARG A 300 -1.77 17.63 -13.61
N ILE A 301 -2.35 17.89 -12.45
CA ILE A 301 -3.79 18.10 -12.29
C ILE A 301 -4.05 19.61 -12.38
N PRO A 302 -4.84 20.09 -13.36
CA PRO A 302 -5.13 21.51 -13.48
C PRO A 302 -5.99 21.99 -12.31
N SER A 303 -5.71 23.19 -11.82
CA SER A 303 -6.49 23.79 -10.73
C SER A 303 -7.89 24.20 -11.21
N PRO A 304 -8.91 24.09 -10.33
CA PRO A 304 -10.25 24.56 -10.63
C PRO A 304 -10.30 26.08 -10.81
N ASP A 305 -11.20 26.56 -11.68
CA ASP A 305 -11.36 28.00 -11.93
C ASP A 305 -12.15 28.71 -10.80
N GLN A 306 -13.02 27.98 -10.08
CA GLN A 306 -13.79 28.46 -8.93
C GLN A 306 -13.96 27.36 -7.87
N VAL A 307 -13.90 27.74 -6.59
CA VAL A 307 -14.08 26.84 -5.45
C VAL A 307 -15.07 27.48 -4.45
N PRO A 308 -16.39 27.20 -4.57
CA PRO A 308 -17.36 27.71 -3.61
C PRO A 308 -17.20 27.04 -2.24
N ASP A 309 -17.53 27.75 -1.16
CA ASP A 309 -17.48 27.24 0.21
C ASP A 309 -18.83 27.48 0.93
N PRO A 310 -19.51 26.44 1.45
CA PRO A 310 -19.24 25.00 1.28
C PRO A 310 -19.33 24.53 -0.17
N LEU A 311 -18.78 23.34 -0.46
CA LEU A 311 -19.03 22.62 -1.72
C LEU A 311 -20.31 21.80 -1.65
N LEU A 312 -20.46 21.02 -0.57
CA LEU A 312 -21.54 20.06 -0.38
C LEU A 312 -21.90 19.95 1.10
N THR A 313 -23.19 19.91 1.42
CA THR A 313 -23.70 19.68 2.78
C THR A 313 -24.70 18.54 2.77
N LEU A 314 -24.55 17.61 3.70
CA LEU A 314 -25.45 16.49 3.94
C LEU A 314 -26.12 16.70 5.30
N GLU A 315 -27.45 16.62 5.34
CA GLU A 315 -28.24 16.77 6.57
C GLU A 315 -29.11 15.52 6.77
N HIS A 316 -28.86 14.78 7.86
CA HIS A 316 -29.61 13.58 8.24
C HIS A 316 -29.77 12.55 7.10
N LEU A 317 -28.73 12.41 6.27
CA LEU A 317 -28.79 11.66 5.02
C LEU A 317 -28.77 10.16 5.28
N SER A 318 -29.71 9.46 4.65
CA SER A 318 -29.71 7.99 4.56
C SER A 318 -29.59 7.57 3.11
N ALA A 319 -28.69 6.63 2.84
CA ALA A 319 -28.40 6.15 1.50
C ALA A 319 -28.19 4.63 1.49
N GLY A 320 -28.55 4.01 0.37
CA GLY A 320 -28.54 2.57 0.26
C GLY A 320 -29.05 2.12 -1.11
N TYR A 321 -29.28 0.82 -1.22
CA TYR A 321 -29.77 0.20 -2.44
C TYR A 321 -31.23 -0.20 -2.28
N THR A 322 -31.87 -0.53 -3.38
CA THR A 322 -33.22 -1.09 -3.40
C THR A 322 -33.11 -2.60 -3.56
N ASP A 323 -33.82 -3.38 -2.75
CA ASP A 323 -33.89 -4.84 -2.92
C ASP A 323 -34.70 -5.24 -4.16
N ALA A 324 -34.73 -6.54 -4.47
CA ALA A 324 -35.47 -7.08 -5.61
C ALA A 324 -36.98 -6.86 -5.50
N GLU A 325 -37.49 -6.69 -4.28
CA GLU A 325 -38.89 -6.39 -3.98
C GLU A 325 -39.22 -4.88 -4.00
N GLY A 326 -38.24 -4.01 -4.21
CA GLY A 326 -38.41 -2.56 -4.30
C GLY A 326 -38.36 -1.82 -2.96
N ASN A 327 -37.94 -2.46 -1.85
CA ASN A 327 -37.75 -1.80 -0.57
C ASN A 327 -36.35 -1.17 -0.46
N ALA A 328 -36.31 -0.02 0.20
CA ALA A 328 -35.06 0.66 0.52
C ALA A 328 -34.28 -0.13 1.59
N VAL A 329 -33.07 -0.56 1.26
CA VAL A 329 -32.09 -1.15 2.18
C VAL A 329 -31.04 -0.09 2.52
N PRO A 330 -31.21 0.66 3.63
CA PRO A 330 -30.28 1.72 4.01
C PRO A 330 -28.97 1.11 4.50
N ILE A 331 -27.89 1.42 3.78
CA ILE A 331 -26.51 1.08 4.13
C ILE A 331 -25.93 2.14 5.07
N LEU A 332 -26.22 3.41 4.79
CA LEU A 332 -25.83 4.57 5.59
C LEU A 332 -27.09 5.22 6.16
N ARG A 333 -27.03 5.65 7.42
CA ARG A 333 -28.14 6.19 8.19
C ARG A 333 -27.69 7.44 8.93
N ASP A 334 -28.54 8.46 8.88
CA ASP A 334 -28.40 9.70 9.66
C ASP A 334 -27.02 10.38 9.52
N VAL A 335 -26.53 10.47 8.28
CA VAL A 335 -25.23 11.08 7.96
C VAL A 335 -25.36 12.59 7.88
N THR A 336 -24.64 13.30 8.74
CA THR A 336 -24.57 14.77 8.73
C THR A 336 -23.11 15.21 8.59
N LEU A 337 -22.75 15.76 7.42
CA LEU A 337 -21.38 16.10 7.05
C LEU A 337 -21.34 17.31 6.11
N MET A 338 -20.21 18.02 6.09
CA MET A 338 -19.99 19.19 5.24
C MET A 338 -18.63 19.08 4.58
N VAL A 339 -18.60 19.15 3.24
CA VAL A 339 -17.36 19.25 2.45
C VAL A 339 -17.10 20.74 2.20
N ARG A 340 -16.01 21.26 2.75
CA ARG A 340 -15.58 22.65 2.58
C ARG A 340 -14.63 22.80 1.39
N ALA A 341 -14.42 24.03 0.96
CA ALA A 341 -13.37 24.33 -0.01
C ALA A 341 -11.98 24.00 0.58
N GLY A 342 -11.15 23.31 -0.20
CA GLY A 342 -9.82 22.86 0.20
C GLY A 342 -9.81 21.62 1.10
N SER A 343 -10.96 21.00 1.39
CA SER A 343 -11.00 19.78 2.20
C SER A 343 -10.28 18.63 1.49
N ARG A 344 -9.35 17.98 2.19
CA ARG A 344 -8.63 16.80 1.73
C ARG A 344 -8.91 15.65 2.70
N VAL A 345 -9.88 14.81 2.33
CA VAL A 345 -10.48 13.84 3.26
C VAL A 345 -10.23 12.41 2.78
N GLY A 346 -9.69 11.57 3.65
CA GLY A 346 -9.54 10.15 3.45
C GLY A 346 -10.73 9.41 4.05
N VAL A 347 -11.38 8.55 3.29
CA VAL A 347 -12.55 7.80 3.76
C VAL A 347 -12.11 6.38 4.10
N LEU A 348 -12.10 6.08 5.39
CA LEU A 348 -11.66 4.82 5.99
C LEU A 348 -12.87 3.96 6.39
N GLY A 349 -12.62 2.67 6.60
CA GLY A 349 -13.62 1.69 7.03
C GLY A 349 -13.40 0.33 6.40
N ALA A 350 -13.99 -0.71 7.00
CA ALA A 350 -13.94 -2.07 6.49
C ALA A 350 -14.58 -2.20 5.08
N ASN A 351 -14.27 -3.26 4.35
CA ASN A 351 -14.95 -3.53 3.10
C ASN A 351 -16.41 -3.91 3.32
N GLY A 352 -17.29 -3.36 2.48
CA GLY A 352 -18.74 -3.47 2.68
C GLY A 352 -19.33 -2.52 3.74
N ALA A 353 -18.52 -1.67 4.40
CA ALA A 353 -19.04 -0.72 5.40
C ALA A 353 -19.91 0.41 4.81
N GLY A 354 -19.82 0.65 3.50
CA GLY A 354 -20.61 1.69 2.79
C GLY A 354 -19.80 2.83 2.18
N LYS A 355 -18.45 2.74 2.12
CA LYS A 355 -17.56 3.76 1.51
C LYS A 355 -17.97 4.15 0.09
N SER A 356 -18.11 3.17 -0.81
CA SER A 356 -18.55 3.43 -2.18
C SER A 356 -20.01 3.91 -2.24
N THR A 357 -20.88 3.48 -1.32
CA THR A 357 -22.26 4.01 -1.23
C THR A 357 -22.25 5.49 -0.87
N LEU A 358 -21.39 5.91 0.06
CA LEU A 358 -21.18 7.33 0.39
C LEU A 358 -20.77 8.09 -0.87
N ILE A 359 -19.66 7.69 -1.50
CA ILE A 359 -19.12 8.38 -2.68
C ILE A 359 -20.15 8.45 -3.83
N LYS A 360 -20.83 7.35 -4.16
CA LYS A 360 -21.86 7.31 -5.21
C LYS A 360 -23.03 8.24 -4.91
N THR A 361 -23.38 8.38 -3.63
CA THR A 361 -24.43 9.34 -3.21
C THR A 361 -23.95 10.78 -3.36
N LEU A 362 -22.67 11.07 -3.05
CA LEU A 362 -22.10 12.41 -3.26
C LEU A 362 -22.04 12.77 -4.75
N ALA A 363 -21.73 11.80 -5.59
CA ALA A 363 -21.66 11.90 -7.05
C ALA A 363 -23.03 11.90 -7.76
N GLU A 364 -24.15 11.77 -7.03
CA GLU A 364 -25.52 11.67 -7.57
C GLU A 364 -25.81 10.40 -8.40
N GLU A 365 -24.99 9.35 -8.29
CA GLU A 365 -25.27 8.06 -8.94
C GLU A 365 -26.34 7.24 -8.20
N ILE A 366 -26.42 7.42 -6.87
CA ILE A 366 -27.43 6.79 -6.02
C ILE A 366 -28.32 7.87 -5.43
N PRO A 367 -29.66 7.77 -5.56
CA PRO A 367 -30.57 8.72 -4.96
C PRO A 367 -30.56 8.61 -3.44
N VAL A 368 -30.74 9.75 -2.77
CA VAL A 368 -30.91 9.82 -1.31
C VAL A 368 -32.24 9.17 -0.93
N GLN A 369 -32.22 8.28 0.06
CA GLN A 369 -33.43 7.60 0.56
C GLN A 369 -34.16 8.45 1.62
N ALA A 370 -33.42 9.16 2.46
CA ALA A 370 -33.95 10.12 3.43
C ALA A 370 -32.92 11.22 3.74
N GLY A 371 -33.37 12.38 4.25
CA GLY A 371 -32.52 13.54 4.51
C GLY A 371 -32.30 14.40 3.26
N GLU A 372 -31.31 15.29 3.30
CA GLU A 372 -31.05 16.25 2.22
C GLU A 372 -29.56 16.31 1.84
N ARG A 373 -29.29 16.38 0.53
CA ARG A 373 -27.99 16.67 -0.05
C ARG A 373 -28.04 18.03 -0.73
N ARG A 374 -27.38 19.04 -0.17
CA ARG A 374 -27.32 20.42 -0.69
C ARG A 374 -25.98 20.68 -1.37
N ALA A 375 -25.98 20.84 -2.69
CA ALA A 375 -24.83 21.23 -3.48
C ALA A 375 -24.78 22.75 -3.68
N SER A 376 -23.61 23.35 -3.56
CA SER A 376 -23.42 24.78 -3.82
C SER A 376 -23.44 25.10 -5.31
N ARG A 377 -23.87 26.33 -5.65
CA ARG A 377 -23.83 26.82 -7.03
C ARG A 377 -22.38 26.89 -7.51
N GLY A 378 -22.08 26.20 -8.60
CA GLY A 378 -20.72 26.08 -9.13
C GLY A 378 -19.96 24.84 -8.67
N LEU A 379 -20.58 23.91 -7.95
CA LEU A 379 -20.00 22.59 -7.69
C LEU A 379 -19.77 21.84 -9.01
N ALA A 380 -18.53 21.39 -9.22
CA ALA A 380 -18.12 20.56 -10.34
C ALA A 380 -17.38 19.33 -9.79
N ILE A 381 -18.04 18.18 -9.86
CA ILE A 381 -17.53 16.92 -9.32
C ILE A 381 -16.78 16.17 -10.42
N GLY A 382 -15.54 15.80 -10.14
CA GLY A 382 -14.80 14.82 -10.92
C GLY A 382 -14.81 13.49 -10.17
N TYR A 383 -15.54 12.51 -10.68
CA TYR A 383 -15.68 11.21 -10.03
C TYR A 383 -14.85 10.16 -10.76
N PHE A 384 -13.91 9.54 -10.05
CA PHE A 384 -13.11 8.42 -10.51
C PHE A 384 -13.55 7.16 -9.77
N HIS A 385 -14.01 6.15 -10.51
CA HIS A 385 -14.40 4.86 -9.97
C HIS A 385 -14.00 3.71 -10.89
N GLN A 386 -13.99 2.49 -10.35
CA GLN A 386 -13.51 1.31 -11.06
C GLN A 386 -14.24 1.03 -12.39
N HIS A 387 -15.54 1.31 -12.48
CA HIS A 387 -16.33 1.13 -13.72
C HIS A 387 -16.07 2.22 -14.78
N GLN A 388 -15.34 3.29 -14.47
CA GLN A 388 -15.02 4.34 -15.45
C GLN A 388 -14.16 3.79 -16.61
N LEU A 389 -13.39 2.73 -16.35
CA LEU A 389 -12.59 2.05 -17.37
C LEU A 389 -13.46 1.47 -18.48
N ASP A 390 -14.67 1.02 -18.12
CA ASP A 390 -15.65 0.42 -19.04
C ASP A 390 -16.34 1.49 -19.90
N MET A 391 -16.32 2.76 -19.46
CA MET A 391 -16.85 3.89 -20.24
C MET A 391 -15.88 4.37 -21.33
N LEU A 392 -14.62 3.91 -21.31
CA LEU A 392 -13.66 4.24 -22.35
C LEU A 392 -14.03 3.50 -23.64
N ASP A 393 -14.28 4.28 -24.70
CA ASP A 393 -14.36 3.80 -26.07
C ASP A 393 -13.05 3.10 -26.48
N VAL A 394 -13.09 1.77 -26.48
CA VAL A 394 -11.97 0.87 -26.75
C VAL A 394 -11.46 0.94 -28.18
N ASP A 395 -12.32 1.36 -29.11
CA ASP A 395 -11.97 1.50 -30.53
C ASP A 395 -11.35 2.86 -30.86
N SER A 396 -11.46 3.80 -29.94
CA SER A 396 -10.88 5.14 -30.04
C SER A 396 -9.44 5.19 -29.52
N THR A 397 -8.82 6.37 -29.65
CA THR A 397 -7.45 6.66 -29.21
C THR A 397 -7.46 7.67 -28.06
N PRO A 398 -6.43 7.69 -27.18
CA PRO A 398 -6.32 8.67 -26.10
C PRO A 398 -6.53 10.12 -26.55
N ILE A 399 -5.95 10.49 -27.69
CA ILE A 399 -6.09 11.84 -28.23
C ILE A 399 -7.50 12.13 -28.75
N ALA A 400 -8.15 11.15 -29.37
CA ALA A 400 -9.53 11.31 -29.85
C ALA A 400 -10.51 11.47 -28.68
N HIS A 401 -10.27 10.79 -27.56
CA HIS A 401 -11.02 10.99 -26.32
C HIS A 401 -10.93 12.44 -25.83
N LEU A 402 -9.73 12.98 -25.67
CA LEU A 402 -9.55 14.37 -25.26
C LEU A 402 -10.04 15.39 -26.30
N ALA A 403 -9.84 15.13 -27.58
CA ALA A 403 -10.31 16.02 -28.64
C ALA A 403 -11.84 16.14 -28.67
N ARG A 404 -12.57 15.07 -28.31
CA ARG A 404 -14.04 15.14 -28.12
C ARG A 404 -14.43 16.02 -26.94
N LEU A 405 -13.65 15.97 -25.85
CA LEU A 405 -13.89 16.75 -24.64
C LEU A 405 -13.51 18.23 -24.82
N ALA A 406 -12.48 18.50 -25.63
CA ALA A 406 -11.92 19.83 -25.83
C ALA A 406 -11.66 20.13 -27.33
N PRO A 407 -12.71 20.25 -28.15
CA PRO A 407 -12.60 20.41 -29.60
C PRO A 407 -11.89 21.70 -30.03
N GLU A 408 -11.93 22.73 -29.18
CA GLU A 408 -11.30 24.03 -29.43
C GLU A 408 -9.80 24.07 -29.07
N THR A 409 -9.27 23.00 -28.45
CA THR A 409 -7.86 22.95 -28.02
C THR A 409 -6.98 22.40 -29.13
N ARG A 410 -5.77 22.97 -29.30
CA ARG A 410 -4.85 22.49 -30.34
C ARG A 410 -4.39 21.06 -30.02
N GLU A 411 -4.31 20.23 -31.06
CA GLU A 411 -3.86 18.83 -30.93
C GLU A 411 -2.50 18.70 -30.22
N GLN A 412 -1.54 19.59 -30.50
CA GLN A 412 -0.22 19.57 -29.84
C GLN A 412 -0.32 19.83 -28.34
N GLU A 413 -1.24 20.68 -27.90
CA GLU A 413 -1.46 20.96 -26.47
C GLU A 413 -2.04 19.71 -25.77
N LEU A 414 -2.98 19.02 -26.43
CA LEU A 414 -3.52 17.74 -25.95
C LEU A 414 -2.45 16.65 -25.88
N ARG A 415 -1.57 16.55 -26.90
CA ARG A 415 -0.43 15.62 -26.90
C ARG A 415 0.53 15.89 -25.75
N ASN A 416 0.85 17.16 -25.50
CA ASN A 416 1.73 17.55 -24.40
C ASN A 416 1.12 17.18 -23.05
N TYR A 417 -0.18 17.42 -22.86
CA TYR A 417 -0.90 17.04 -21.65
C TYR A 417 -0.93 15.53 -21.42
N LEU A 418 -1.29 14.75 -22.45
CA LEU A 418 -1.26 13.29 -22.41
C LEU A 418 0.14 12.73 -22.14
N GLY A 419 1.18 13.44 -22.60
CA GLY A 419 2.57 13.15 -22.29
C GLY A 419 2.86 13.10 -20.79
N GLY A 420 2.29 14.02 -20.00
CA GLY A 420 2.42 14.04 -18.53
C GLY A 420 1.80 12.81 -17.87
N PHE A 421 0.71 12.29 -18.44
CA PHE A 421 0.10 11.03 -18.02
C PHE A 421 0.81 9.80 -18.60
N GLY A 422 1.99 9.96 -19.22
CA GLY A 422 2.80 8.87 -19.77
C GLY A 422 2.28 8.27 -21.08
N PHE A 423 1.48 9.02 -21.83
CA PHE A 423 1.13 8.69 -23.23
C PHE A 423 1.97 9.56 -24.17
N SER A 424 2.99 8.96 -24.78
CA SER A 424 3.93 9.64 -25.68
C SER A 424 4.11 8.88 -27.00
N GLY A 425 4.54 9.58 -28.05
CA GLY A 425 4.76 8.99 -29.37
C GLY A 425 3.51 8.29 -29.91
N ASP A 426 3.66 7.04 -30.36
CA ASP A 426 2.59 6.27 -31.00
C ASP A 426 1.47 5.84 -30.03
N THR A 427 1.73 5.83 -28.72
CA THR A 427 0.72 5.42 -27.72
C THR A 427 -0.49 6.35 -27.69
N VAL A 428 -0.27 7.64 -27.98
CA VAL A 428 -1.31 8.68 -28.04
C VAL A 428 -2.32 8.42 -29.17
N THR A 429 -1.83 7.78 -30.25
CA THR A 429 -2.61 7.42 -31.45
C THR A 429 -2.97 5.94 -31.52
N SER A 430 -2.59 5.14 -30.52
CA SER A 430 -2.93 3.73 -30.44
C SER A 430 -4.33 3.53 -29.87
N LYS A 431 -5.00 2.45 -30.28
CA LYS A 431 -6.33 2.11 -29.75
C LYS A 431 -6.27 1.84 -28.25
N VAL A 432 -7.36 2.17 -27.55
CA VAL A 432 -7.49 1.96 -26.10
C VAL A 432 -7.73 0.48 -25.74
N GLY A 433 -8.37 -0.31 -26.61
CA GLY A 433 -8.71 -1.72 -26.34
C GLY A 433 -7.55 -2.57 -25.77
N PRO A 434 -6.37 -2.61 -26.43
CA PRO A 434 -5.21 -3.39 -25.98
C PRO A 434 -4.49 -2.84 -24.75
N MET A 435 -4.85 -1.66 -24.26
CA MET A 435 -4.18 -1.04 -23.11
C MET A 435 -4.37 -1.87 -21.84
N SER A 436 -3.33 -1.88 -20.99
CA SER A 436 -3.39 -2.43 -19.65
C SER A 436 -4.39 -1.66 -18.76
N GLY A 437 -4.86 -2.29 -17.68
CA GLY A 437 -5.77 -1.64 -16.71
C GLY A 437 -5.20 -0.31 -16.17
N GLY A 438 -3.90 -0.27 -15.86
CA GLY A 438 -3.24 0.95 -15.38
C GLY A 438 -3.11 2.06 -16.44
N GLU A 439 -2.93 1.70 -17.72
CA GLU A 439 -3.01 2.68 -18.82
C GLU A 439 -4.44 3.23 -18.97
N LYS A 440 -5.46 2.37 -18.94
CA LYS A 440 -6.86 2.79 -18.98
C LYS A 440 -7.20 3.70 -17.79
N ALA A 441 -6.72 3.39 -16.59
CA ALA A 441 -6.92 4.20 -15.39
C ALA A 441 -6.28 5.59 -15.53
N ARG A 442 -5.03 5.67 -16.01
CA ARG A 442 -4.38 6.96 -16.30
C ARG A 442 -5.14 7.78 -17.33
N LEU A 443 -5.65 7.15 -18.39
CA LEU A 443 -6.46 7.84 -19.39
C LEU A 443 -7.75 8.36 -18.78
N ALA A 444 -8.51 7.53 -18.07
CA ALA A 444 -9.75 7.93 -17.42
C ALA A 444 -9.54 9.10 -16.45
N LEU A 445 -8.50 9.02 -15.60
CA LEU A 445 -8.15 10.11 -14.69
C LEU A 445 -7.82 11.39 -15.47
N SER A 446 -7.03 11.29 -16.54
CA SER A 446 -6.67 12.45 -17.37
C SER A 446 -7.89 13.16 -17.98
N LEU A 447 -8.94 12.41 -18.32
CA LEU A 447 -10.19 12.96 -18.86
C LEU A 447 -11.04 13.64 -17.78
N ILE A 448 -11.07 13.08 -16.57
CA ILE A 448 -11.80 13.66 -15.44
C ILE A 448 -11.16 14.99 -15.02
N VAL A 449 -9.85 14.98 -14.77
CA VAL A 449 -9.18 16.17 -14.25
C VAL A 449 -9.04 17.28 -15.29
N TRP A 450 -9.06 16.96 -16.59
CA TRP A 450 -9.07 17.97 -17.66
C TRP A 450 -10.27 18.94 -17.55
N GLN A 451 -11.40 18.47 -17.01
CA GLN A 451 -12.60 19.28 -16.82
C GLN A 451 -12.48 20.28 -15.65
N LYS A 452 -11.34 20.32 -14.96
CA LYS A 452 -11.06 21.18 -13.81
C LYS A 452 -12.13 21.13 -12.71
N PRO A 453 -12.48 19.92 -12.21
CA PRO A 453 -13.43 19.80 -11.11
C PRO A 453 -12.91 20.50 -9.85
N ASN A 454 -13.80 21.02 -9.01
CA ASN A 454 -13.45 21.61 -7.72
C ASN A 454 -13.66 20.65 -6.54
N LEU A 455 -14.33 19.52 -6.78
CA LEU A 455 -14.38 18.36 -5.89
C LEU A 455 -13.98 17.09 -6.64
N LEU A 456 -12.87 16.46 -6.26
CA LEU A 456 -12.50 15.14 -6.74
C LEU A 456 -13.03 14.06 -5.79
N LEU A 457 -13.77 13.11 -6.32
CA LEU A 457 -14.19 11.90 -5.62
C LEU A 457 -13.41 10.73 -6.22
N LEU A 458 -12.50 10.15 -5.46
CA LEU A 458 -11.60 9.10 -5.95
C LEU A 458 -11.86 7.81 -5.18
N ASP A 459 -12.40 6.80 -5.87
CA ASP A 459 -12.60 5.44 -5.33
C ASP A 459 -11.51 4.51 -5.89
N GLU A 460 -10.54 4.18 -5.05
CA GLU A 460 -9.35 3.37 -5.33
C GLU A 460 -8.55 3.78 -6.58
N PRO A 461 -8.04 5.03 -6.65
CA PRO A 461 -7.37 5.54 -7.84
C PRO A 461 -5.98 4.92 -8.11
N SER A 462 -5.35 4.29 -7.10
CA SER A 462 -4.04 3.63 -7.23
C SER A 462 -4.12 2.19 -7.72
N ASN A 463 -5.33 1.63 -7.86
CA ASN A 463 -5.51 0.25 -8.31
C ASN A 463 -4.93 0.06 -9.72
N HIS A 464 -4.23 -1.05 -9.92
CA HIS A 464 -3.58 -1.42 -11.19
C HIS A 464 -2.45 -0.49 -11.69
N LEU A 465 -2.10 0.55 -10.93
CA LEU A 465 -0.96 1.42 -11.22
C LEU A 465 0.33 0.80 -10.69
N ASP A 466 1.43 0.96 -11.43
CA ASP A 466 2.76 0.59 -10.93
C ASP A 466 3.29 1.63 -9.93
N VAL A 467 4.38 1.29 -9.24
CA VAL A 467 4.88 2.12 -8.14
C VAL A 467 5.30 3.52 -8.61
N GLU A 468 5.98 3.61 -9.76
CA GLU A 468 6.40 4.90 -10.34
C GLU A 468 5.18 5.78 -10.69
N THR A 469 4.11 5.19 -11.22
CA THR A 469 2.87 5.93 -11.51
C THR A 469 2.13 6.35 -10.22
N ARG A 470 2.12 5.50 -9.19
CA ARG A 470 1.49 5.81 -7.89
C ARG A 470 2.14 7.00 -7.22
N GLU A 471 3.48 7.07 -7.22
CA GLU A 471 4.22 8.22 -6.68
C GLU A 471 3.91 9.51 -7.45
N ALA A 472 3.87 9.43 -8.79
CA ALA A 472 3.50 10.57 -9.63
C ALA A 472 2.05 11.03 -9.36
N LEU A 473 1.13 10.09 -9.15
CA LEU A 473 -0.26 10.39 -8.79
C LEU A 473 -0.36 11.01 -7.40
N ALA A 474 0.34 10.47 -6.40
CA ALA A 474 0.37 11.01 -5.05
C ALA A 474 0.89 12.45 -5.03
N THR A 475 1.97 12.72 -5.76
CA THR A 475 2.51 14.07 -5.92
C THR A 475 1.51 15.01 -6.58
N ALA A 476 0.89 14.59 -7.68
CA ALA A 476 -0.06 15.41 -8.41
C ALA A 476 -1.34 15.71 -7.61
N LEU A 477 -1.80 14.73 -6.82
CA LEU A 477 -2.93 14.92 -5.91
C LEU A 477 -2.53 15.83 -4.75
N ALA A 478 -1.34 15.66 -4.16
CA ALA A 478 -0.83 16.58 -3.12
C ALA A 478 -0.88 18.04 -3.59
N ASP A 479 -0.45 18.30 -4.83
CA ASP A 479 -0.44 19.64 -5.44
C ASP A 479 -1.81 20.14 -5.93
N PHE A 480 -2.85 19.31 -5.90
CA PHE A 480 -4.18 19.70 -6.37
C PHE A 480 -4.82 20.78 -5.47
N GLY A 481 -5.14 21.92 -6.06
CA GLY A 481 -5.72 23.08 -5.35
C GLY A 481 -7.23 23.04 -5.13
N GLY A 482 -7.92 21.96 -5.50
CA GLY A 482 -9.34 21.75 -5.20
C GLY A 482 -9.56 20.92 -3.93
N SER A 483 -10.80 20.52 -3.69
CA SER A 483 -11.12 19.61 -2.57
C SER A 483 -11.16 18.17 -3.07
N MET A 484 -10.83 17.21 -2.21
CA MET A 484 -10.86 15.80 -2.56
C MET A 484 -11.40 14.92 -1.43
N LEU A 485 -12.16 13.91 -1.82
CA LEU A 485 -12.43 12.72 -1.01
C LEU A 485 -11.76 11.52 -1.67
N LEU A 486 -10.92 10.85 -0.90
CA LEU A 486 -10.14 9.70 -1.34
C LEU A 486 -10.54 8.46 -0.54
N VAL A 487 -11.16 7.48 -1.20
CA VAL A 487 -11.23 6.11 -0.70
C VAL A 487 -10.03 5.38 -1.28
N SER A 488 -9.11 4.96 -0.43
CA SER A 488 -8.05 4.05 -0.87
C SER A 488 -7.59 3.15 0.26
N HIS A 489 -7.07 1.99 -0.12
CA HIS A 489 -6.28 1.14 0.77
C HIS A 489 -4.78 1.45 0.69
N ASP A 490 -4.34 2.30 -0.23
CA ASP A 490 -2.94 2.73 -0.35
C ASP A 490 -2.59 3.74 0.76
N ARG A 491 -1.91 3.26 1.81
CA ARG A 491 -1.49 4.06 2.97
C ARG A 491 -0.54 5.19 2.58
N HIS A 492 0.35 4.95 1.61
CA HIS A 492 1.29 5.97 1.15
C HIS A 492 0.55 7.11 0.45
N LEU A 493 -0.42 6.76 -0.40
CA LEU A 493 -1.28 7.74 -1.05
C LEU A 493 -2.09 8.55 -0.03
N LEU A 494 -2.73 7.89 0.94
CA LEU A 494 -3.49 8.55 1.99
C LEU A 494 -2.62 9.50 2.81
N ARG A 495 -1.49 9.02 3.35
CA ARG A 495 -0.58 9.84 4.18
C ARG A 495 -0.02 11.05 3.44
N THR A 496 0.18 10.94 2.13
CA THR A 496 0.78 12.02 1.33
C THR A 496 -0.25 13.05 0.86
N THR A 497 -1.53 12.67 0.74
CA THR A 497 -2.55 13.49 0.05
C THR A 497 -3.70 13.98 0.91
N VAL A 498 -3.88 13.44 2.12
CA VAL A 498 -5.06 13.70 2.97
C VAL A 498 -4.66 14.39 4.27
N ASP A 499 -5.50 15.32 4.74
CA ASP A 499 -5.29 16.05 6.01
C ASP A 499 -6.22 15.57 7.14
N SER A 500 -7.33 14.91 6.80
CA SER A 500 -8.36 14.50 7.77
C SER A 500 -9.05 13.22 7.32
N PHE A 501 -9.59 12.45 8.27
CA PHE A 501 -10.21 11.16 7.96
C PHE A 501 -11.69 11.13 8.34
N TRP A 502 -12.47 10.40 7.54
CA TRP A 502 -13.83 9.99 7.88
C TRP A 502 -13.88 8.48 8.02
N ILE A 503 -14.45 7.99 9.12
CA ILE A 503 -14.66 6.56 9.34
C ILE A 503 -16.09 6.21 8.97
N VAL A 504 -16.25 5.25 8.06
CA VAL A 504 -17.52 4.61 7.71
C VAL A 504 -17.60 3.28 8.45
N ALA A 505 -18.47 3.20 9.45
CA ALA A 505 -18.69 1.99 10.24
C ALA A 505 -20.12 1.95 10.80
N ASP A 506 -20.68 0.75 10.95
CA ASP A 506 -22.00 0.52 11.56
C ASP A 506 -23.14 1.31 10.91
N GLY A 507 -23.01 1.60 9.62
CA GLY A 507 -23.96 2.41 8.86
C GLY A 507 -23.94 3.90 9.19
N ALA A 508 -22.94 4.40 9.91
CA ALA A 508 -22.72 5.82 10.16
C ALA A 508 -21.41 6.29 9.51
N VAL A 509 -21.30 7.60 9.30
CA VAL A 509 -20.05 8.26 8.91
C VAL A 509 -19.70 9.30 9.96
N ARG A 510 -18.46 9.26 10.46
CA ARG A 510 -17.98 10.18 11.50
C ARG A 510 -16.63 10.75 11.11
N GLU A 511 -16.39 12.00 11.47
CA GLU A 511 -15.05 12.58 11.43
C GLU A 511 -14.15 11.86 12.43
N PHE A 512 -12.90 11.63 12.04
CA PHE A 512 -11.87 11.00 12.84
C PHE A 512 -10.71 11.95 13.02
N ASP A 513 -10.45 12.28 14.29
CA ASP A 513 -9.37 13.14 14.73
C ASP A 513 -8.18 12.27 15.14
N GLY A 514 -7.37 11.91 14.15
CA GLY A 514 -6.23 11.01 14.28
C GLY A 514 -5.64 10.65 12.93
N ASP A 515 -4.51 9.96 12.91
CA ASP A 515 -3.83 9.53 11.69
C ASP A 515 -4.10 8.04 11.35
N LEU A 516 -3.33 7.47 10.42
CA LEU A 516 -3.46 6.06 10.03
C LEU A 516 -3.00 5.09 11.13
N GLU A 517 -2.08 5.51 12.00
CA GLU A 517 -1.64 4.73 13.16
C GLU A 517 -2.71 4.74 14.25
N ASP A 518 -3.29 5.90 14.54
CA ASP A 518 -4.43 6.02 15.45
C ASP A 518 -5.62 5.19 14.97
N TYR A 519 -5.88 5.17 13.65
CA TYR A 519 -6.93 4.35 13.07
C TYR A 519 -6.65 2.85 13.25
N ARG A 520 -5.40 2.41 13.10
CA ARG A 520 -4.99 1.02 13.39
C ARG A 520 -5.25 0.65 14.84
N ASP A 521 -4.94 1.54 15.78
CA ASP A 521 -5.10 1.29 17.20
C ASP A 521 -6.57 1.31 17.61
N TRP A 522 -7.36 2.23 17.02
CA TRP A 522 -8.81 2.25 17.14
C TRP A 522 -9.45 0.93 16.66
N LEU A 523 -9.00 0.41 15.51
CA LEU A 523 -9.44 -0.89 14.99
C LEU A 523 -9.07 -2.06 15.91
N ALA A 524 -7.84 -2.07 16.44
CA ALA A 524 -7.39 -3.11 17.35
C ALA A 524 -8.24 -3.14 18.63
N ALA A 525 -8.50 -1.95 19.22
CA ALA A 525 -9.35 -1.80 20.39
C ALA A 525 -10.80 -2.25 20.11
N ARG A 526 -11.33 -1.92 18.93
CA ARG A 526 -12.67 -2.35 18.50
C ARG A 526 -12.78 -3.86 18.37
N ASN A 527 -11.84 -4.50 17.67
CA ASN A 527 -11.82 -5.95 17.50
C ASN A 527 -11.67 -6.69 18.85
N ALA A 528 -10.89 -6.14 19.78
CA ALA A 528 -10.78 -6.66 21.14
C ALA A 528 -12.11 -6.52 21.92
N GLY A 529 -12.81 -5.39 21.75
CA GLY A 529 -14.13 -5.14 22.32
C GLY A 529 -15.19 -6.12 21.82
N GLU A 530 -15.30 -6.30 20.49
CA GLU A 530 -16.25 -7.24 19.87
C GLU A 530 -15.99 -8.69 20.32
N ARG A 531 -14.71 -9.10 20.45
CA ARG A 531 -14.35 -10.42 21.01
C ARG A 531 -14.73 -10.55 22.48
N ALA A 532 -14.54 -9.50 23.28
CA ALA A 532 -14.91 -9.52 24.69
C ALA A 532 -16.44 -9.55 24.88
N GLU A 533 -17.19 -8.91 24.00
CA GLU A 533 -18.66 -8.89 24.00
C GLU A 533 -19.24 -10.23 23.52
N ALA A 534 -18.73 -10.79 22.43
CA ALA A 534 -19.07 -12.14 21.97
C ALA A 534 -18.70 -13.23 23.00
N ALA A 535 -17.59 -13.05 23.74
CA ALA A 535 -17.23 -13.93 24.84
C ALA A 535 -18.18 -13.79 26.05
N ARG A 536 -18.73 -12.59 26.30
CA ARG A 536 -19.74 -12.36 27.34
C ARG A 536 -21.10 -12.96 26.96
N GLU A 537 -21.54 -12.78 25.72
CA GLU A 537 -22.79 -13.37 25.21
C GLU A 537 -22.72 -14.91 25.20
N ASN A 538 -21.58 -15.49 24.79
CA ASN A 538 -21.38 -16.95 24.89
C ASN A 538 -21.28 -17.44 26.35
N ALA A 539 -20.84 -16.59 27.29
CA ALA A 539 -20.79 -16.90 28.72
C ALA A 539 -22.12 -16.70 29.46
N GLU A 540 -23.15 -16.12 28.82
CA GLU A 540 -24.52 -16.06 29.34
C GLU A 540 -25.36 -17.29 28.96
N GLY A 541 -24.90 -18.11 28.02
CA GLY A 541 -25.51 -19.40 27.64
C GLY A 541 -25.06 -20.62 28.46
N SER A 542 -24.16 -20.44 29.45
CA SER A 542 -23.72 -21.52 30.33
C SER A 542 -23.51 -21.00 31.77
N GLU A 543 -24.29 -21.53 32.72
CA GLU A 543 -24.15 -21.19 34.14
C GLU A 543 -22.74 -21.51 34.65
N PRO A 544 -22.06 -20.60 35.37
CA PRO A 544 -20.84 -20.94 36.07
C PRO A 544 -21.12 -21.13 37.57
N VAL A 545 -20.99 -22.37 38.03
CA VAL A 545 -20.82 -22.71 39.45
C VAL A 545 -19.36 -22.45 39.82
N VAL A 546 -19.16 -21.37 40.58
CA VAL A 546 -18.07 -21.17 41.57
C VAL A 546 -16.62 -21.17 41.04
N ASP A 547 -16.22 -20.08 40.37
CA ASP A 547 -14.86 -19.50 40.52
C ASP A 547 -14.72 -17.99 40.16
N ARG A 548 -15.82 -17.28 39.90
CA ARG A 548 -15.78 -15.84 39.52
C ARG A 548 -15.39 -14.89 40.66
N LYS A 549 -15.39 -15.33 41.91
CA LYS A 549 -15.13 -14.46 43.08
C LYS A 549 -13.64 -14.36 43.43
N ALA A 550 -12.85 -15.39 43.14
CA ALA A 550 -11.40 -15.36 43.32
C ALA A 550 -10.71 -14.61 42.17
N GLN A 551 -11.13 -14.87 40.93
CA GLN A 551 -10.56 -14.24 39.72
C GLN A 551 -10.86 -12.73 39.65
N ARG A 552 -12.09 -12.30 39.96
CA ARG A 552 -12.43 -10.86 40.04
C ARG A 552 -11.69 -10.11 41.15
N ARG A 553 -11.28 -10.80 42.22
CA ARG A 553 -10.54 -10.17 43.33
C ARG A 553 -9.07 -9.98 42.96
N ALA A 554 -8.47 -10.95 42.27
CA ALA A 554 -7.12 -10.86 41.73
C ALA A 554 -7.01 -9.78 40.63
N GLU A 555 -7.98 -9.73 39.70
CA GLU A 555 -8.01 -8.70 38.65
C GLU A 555 -8.22 -7.28 39.22
N ALA A 556 -9.05 -7.14 40.26
CA ALA A 556 -9.28 -5.85 40.92
C ALA A 556 -8.03 -5.38 41.72
N GLU A 557 -7.34 -6.28 42.40
CA GLU A 557 -6.06 -5.97 43.08
C GLU A 557 -4.97 -5.61 42.08
N GLN A 558 -4.90 -6.29 40.93
CA GLN A 558 -3.92 -6.00 39.88
C GLN A 558 -4.18 -4.63 39.22
N ARG A 559 -5.44 -4.31 38.90
CA ARG A 559 -5.84 -2.98 38.40
C ARG A 559 -5.57 -1.86 39.41
N GLN A 560 -5.78 -2.11 40.70
CA GLN A 560 -5.45 -1.12 41.74
C GLN A 560 -3.94 -0.89 41.86
N ARG A 561 -3.13 -1.95 41.75
CA ARG A 561 -1.67 -1.85 41.82
C ARG A 561 -1.09 -1.08 40.63
N VAL A 562 -1.58 -1.34 39.43
CA VAL A 562 -1.16 -0.62 38.21
C VAL A 562 -1.61 0.84 38.24
N SER A 563 -2.87 1.10 38.63
CA SER A 563 -3.35 2.48 38.79
C SER A 563 -2.55 3.27 39.84
N ALA A 564 -2.07 2.61 40.90
CA ALA A 564 -1.21 3.24 41.91
C ALA A 564 0.19 3.60 41.38
N LEU A 565 0.73 2.82 40.42
CA LEU A 565 2.02 3.09 39.79
C LEU A 565 1.93 4.17 38.69
N ARG A 566 0.81 4.22 37.97
CA ARG A 566 0.58 5.12 36.83
C ARG A 566 0.24 6.56 37.25
N LYS A 567 -0.66 6.73 38.22
CA LYS A 567 -1.09 8.06 38.72
C LYS A 567 0.04 9.05 39.05
N PRO A 568 1.14 8.66 39.73
CA PRO A 568 2.22 9.60 40.03
C PRO A 568 3.03 10.00 38.78
N LEU A 569 3.10 9.14 37.75
CA LEU A 569 3.79 9.45 36.49
C LEU A 569 2.95 10.37 35.61
N GLU A 570 1.64 10.12 35.47
CA GLU A 570 0.72 11.02 34.77
C GLU A 570 0.70 12.43 35.40
N ALA A 571 0.72 12.50 36.74
CA ALA A 571 0.78 13.79 37.44
C ALA A 571 2.13 14.52 37.27
N LYS A 572 3.22 13.79 36.99
CA LYS A 572 4.52 14.40 36.63
C LYS A 572 4.52 14.86 35.19
N LEU A 573 3.99 14.05 34.26
CA LEU A 573 3.86 14.37 32.84
C LEU A 573 3.08 15.69 32.65
N ALA A 574 1.90 15.79 33.27
CA ALA A 574 1.07 17.00 33.20
C ALA A 574 1.79 18.26 33.73
N LYS A 575 2.67 18.12 34.74
CA LYS A 575 3.48 19.24 35.25
C LYS A 575 4.56 19.64 34.25
N VAL A 576 5.24 18.68 33.63
CA VAL A 576 6.28 18.92 32.63
C VAL A 576 5.68 19.64 31.42
N GLU A 577 4.54 19.16 30.91
CA GLU A 577 3.80 19.78 29.81
C GLU A 577 3.39 21.22 30.12
N THR A 578 2.82 21.45 31.31
CA THR A 578 2.42 22.79 31.75
C THR A 578 3.61 23.75 31.82
N GLU A 579 4.78 23.29 32.26
CA GLU A 579 5.98 24.13 32.33
C GLU A 579 6.61 24.36 30.94
N MET A 580 6.57 23.37 30.05
CA MET A 580 7.01 23.52 28.65
C MET A 580 6.16 24.54 27.91
N ASP A 581 4.83 24.50 28.04
CA ASP A 581 3.92 25.46 27.38
C ASP A 581 4.15 26.90 27.87
N LYS A 582 4.41 27.08 29.17
CA LYS A 582 4.79 28.39 29.74
C LYS A 582 6.09 28.90 29.13
N LEU A 583 7.10 28.04 28.99
CA LEU A 583 8.40 28.42 28.43
C LEU A 583 8.30 28.70 26.93
N ARG A 584 7.57 27.90 26.16
CA ARG A 584 7.30 28.12 24.72
C ARG A 584 6.59 29.45 24.50
N THR A 585 5.61 29.79 25.34
CA THR A 585 4.92 31.10 25.29
C THR A 585 5.88 32.27 25.53
N LYS A 586 6.80 32.14 26.51
CA LYS A 586 7.84 33.15 26.77
C LYS A 586 8.85 33.25 25.63
N LEU A 587 9.23 32.13 25.04
CA LEU A 587 10.19 32.06 23.94
C LEU A 587 9.62 32.74 22.68
N HIS A 588 8.35 32.48 22.36
CA HIS A 588 7.64 33.17 21.28
C HIS A 588 7.51 34.70 21.52
N ALA A 589 7.33 35.13 22.77
CA ALA A 589 7.35 36.55 23.11
C ALA A 589 8.75 37.16 22.92
N LEU A 590 9.82 36.44 23.25
CA LEU A 590 11.20 36.86 23.00
C LEU A 590 11.51 36.88 21.50
N ASP A 591 11.05 35.91 20.71
CA ASP A 591 11.22 35.89 19.24
C ASP A 591 10.62 37.13 18.58
N SER A 592 9.48 37.58 19.06
CA SER A 592 8.84 38.82 18.60
C SER A 592 9.71 40.06 18.88
N VAL A 593 10.45 40.06 19.99
CA VAL A 593 11.41 41.13 20.33
C VAL A 593 12.69 40.99 19.50
N ILE A 594 13.16 39.76 19.25
CA ILE A 594 14.34 39.46 18.44
C ILE A 594 14.14 39.84 16.96
N ALA A 595 12.91 39.72 16.47
CA ALA A 595 12.51 40.08 15.12
C ALA A 595 12.44 41.60 14.89
N ASP A 596 12.45 42.43 15.94
CA ASP A 596 12.46 43.90 15.84
C ASP A 596 13.83 44.41 15.33
N PRO A 597 13.91 45.04 14.14
CA PRO A 597 15.15 45.59 13.61
C PRO A 597 15.81 46.63 14.53
N ASP A 598 15.04 47.32 15.37
CA ASP A 598 15.53 48.34 16.30
C ASP A 598 16.35 47.76 17.47
N LEU A 599 16.16 46.47 17.79
CA LEU A 599 16.93 45.75 18.83
C LEU A 599 18.44 45.67 18.50
N TYR A 600 18.80 45.78 17.22
CA TYR A 600 20.18 45.72 16.75
C TYR A 600 20.90 47.08 16.76
N SER A 601 20.21 48.15 17.18
CA SER A 601 20.82 49.46 17.38
C SER A 601 21.85 49.47 18.53
N ASP A 602 22.80 50.41 18.49
CA ASP A 602 23.80 50.58 19.55
C ASP A 602 23.18 51.04 20.88
N ALA A 603 22.02 51.71 20.83
CA ALA A 603 21.30 52.19 22.01
C ALA A 603 20.71 51.06 22.86
N ARG A 604 20.37 49.91 22.25
CA ARG A 604 19.72 48.76 22.91
C ARG A 604 20.65 47.58 23.15
N ARG A 605 21.98 47.80 23.12
CA ARG A 605 23.00 46.74 23.27
C ARG A 605 22.84 45.91 24.57
N ALA A 606 22.53 46.55 25.69
CA ALA A 606 22.34 45.85 26.97
C ALA A 606 21.06 45.00 26.99
N GLU A 607 19.99 45.50 26.38
CA GLU A 607 18.71 44.79 26.25
C GLU A 607 18.84 43.58 25.32
N ARG A 608 19.53 43.73 24.19
CA ARG A 608 19.82 42.62 23.27
C ARG A 608 20.59 41.48 23.95
N GLN A 609 21.62 41.80 24.74
CA GLN A 609 22.37 40.77 25.48
C GLN A 609 21.48 40.02 26.47
N LYS A 610 20.55 40.72 27.13
CA LYS A 610 19.61 40.14 28.07
C LYS A 610 18.58 39.24 27.37
N VAL A 611 17.95 39.71 26.31
CA VAL A 611 16.95 38.96 25.51
C VAL A 611 17.57 37.69 24.92
N MET A 612 18.78 37.77 24.37
CA MET A 612 19.49 36.60 23.82
C MET A 612 19.89 35.58 24.90
N ALA A 613 20.25 36.05 26.09
CA ALA A 613 20.57 35.18 27.22
C ALA A 613 19.32 34.47 27.75
N GLU A 614 18.21 35.19 27.95
CA GLU A 614 16.92 34.63 28.39
C GLU A 614 16.34 33.65 27.36
N HIS A 615 16.46 33.96 26.06
CA HIS A 615 16.06 33.05 24.99
C HIS A 615 16.88 31.76 25.01
N GLY A 616 18.21 31.86 25.17
CA GLY A 616 19.08 30.69 25.28
C GLY A 616 18.84 29.85 26.53
N GLU A 617 18.51 30.48 27.67
CA GLU A 617 18.17 29.80 28.92
C GLU A 617 16.83 29.06 28.82
N HIS A 618 15.80 29.70 28.24
CA HIS A 618 14.50 29.07 28.02
C HIS A 618 14.58 27.92 27.01
N GLY A 619 15.37 28.06 25.93
CA GLY A 619 15.63 26.98 24.98
C GLY A 619 16.25 25.76 25.66
N LYS A 620 17.35 25.94 26.39
CA LYS A 620 17.98 24.84 27.15
C LYS A 620 17.03 24.19 28.14
N ARG A 621 16.18 24.98 28.81
CA ARG A 621 15.24 24.46 29.79
C ARG A 621 14.11 23.65 29.14
N ILE A 622 13.70 24.01 27.92
CA ILE A 622 12.77 23.20 27.13
C ILE A 622 13.42 21.88 26.76
N ASP A 623 14.67 21.89 26.27
CA ASP A 623 15.40 20.65 25.93
C ASP A 623 15.49 19.69 27.15
N GLU A 624 15.79 20.22 28.34
CA GLU A 624 15.82 19.45 29.60
C GLU A 624 14.44 18.89 30.00
N LEU A 625 13.36 19.63 29.74
CA LEU A 625 12.00 19.19 30.04
C LEU A 625 11.52 18.15 29.01
N GLU A 626 11.94 18.26 27.76
CA GLU A 626 11.67 17.27 26.71
C GLU A 626 12.36 15.94 27.01
N GLU A 627 13.61 15.96 27.49
CA GLU A 627 14.30 14.75 27.96
C GLU A 627 13.57 14.09 29.15
N GLN A 628 13.08 14.90 30.11
CA GLN A 628 12.28 14.40 31.22
C GLN A 628 10.92 13.85 30.77
N TRP A 629 10.29 14.48 29.78
CA TRP A 629 9.03 14.02 29.21
C TRP A 629 9.20 12.65 28.55
N LEU A 630 10.26 12.47 27.75
CA LEU A 630 10.65 11.20 27.13
C LEU A 630 10.91 10.10 28.18
N GLU A 631 11.62 10.40 29.27
CA GLU A 631 11.90 9.44 30.34
C GLU A 631 10.62 9.00 31.07
N ILE A 632 9.70 9.94 31.34
CA ILE A 632 8.41 9.64 31.98
C ILE A 632 7.51 8.83 31.05
N GLN A 633 7.47 9.16 29.76
CA GLN A 633 6.70 8.41 28.77
C GLN A 633 7.25 6.98 28.59
N GLY A 634 8.57 6.81 28.50
CA GLY A 634 9.19 5.49 28.46
C GLY A 634 8.89 4.65 29.71
N SER A 635 8.85 5.28 30.89
CA SER A 635 8.44 4.61 32.14
C SER A 635 6.96 4.19 32.13
N LEU A 636 6.09 4.95 31.47
CA LEU A 636 4.67 4.60 31.30
C LEU A 636 4.52 3.44 30.31
N GLU A 637 5.29 3.44 29.22
CA GLU A 637 5.31 2.37 28.23
C GLU A 637 5.85 1.06 28.81
N GLU A 638 6.87 1.10 29.68
CA GLU A 638 7.34 -0.11 30.39
C GLU A 638 6.28 -0.70 31.32
N ILE A 639 5.46 0.15 31.96
CA ILE A 639 4.33 -0.30 32.78
C ILE A 639 3.27 -0.97 31.89
N ASP A 640 2.95 -0.38 30.74
CA ASP A 640 1.97 -0.92 29.80
C ASP A 640 2.49 -2.19 29.08
N GLN A 641 3.80 -2.33 28.86
CA GLN A 641 4.41 -3.56 28.31
C GLN A 641 4.49 -4.69 29.34
N SER A 642 4.60 -4.39 30.63
CA SER A 642 4.51 -5.39 31.70
C SER A 642 3.11 -6.00 31.86
N GLU A 643 2.11 -5.44 31.15
CA GLU A 643 0.74 -5.94 31.06
C GLU A 643 0.54 -6.99 29.94
N ALA A 644 1.44 -7.05 28.95
CA ALA A 644 1.42 -7.99 27.83
C ALA A 644 2.16 -9.31 28.14
#